data_AF-A0A959D9A5-F1
#
_entry.id   AF-A0A959D9A5-F1
#
_cell.length_a   1.000
_cell.length_b   1.000
_cell.length_c   1.000
_cell.angle_alpha   90.00
_cell.angle_beta   90.00
_cell.angle_gamma   90.00
#
_symmetry.space_group_name_H-M   'P 1'
#
loop_
_entity.id
_entity.type
_entity.pdbx_description
1 polymer ?
#
loop_
_entity_poly.entity_id
_entity_poly.type
_entity_poly.pdbx_seq_one_letter_code
_entity_poly.pdbx_strand_id
1 'polypeptide(L)'
;MQPSFSEPRPYSKYNDPKWRNVFPLPLADDFFDLLQDRLSACVENVLFEGDNQFTLFINAIDRKKFKRFRRDKSPEFIYAGLTKQRELLRKDIGRWRVNSLPEHNLVDAWKTLEDTIISFDRSEVSSNFYDKIQSGTYQLIDTCEINTLKNYFNKPAKDYKAEQAAEKAIIETYFDIDQDVFISVPLIGFGEIDGIVHIVFKKDLIKRHTIHTGEGKEEYFPESLIWILIRSFIVEYDGQFLDWDQVGENIEKITAIFEFVRRTVFEGDEYFDIRITAQGRPEILKQLKLRSYYQNHAEYFKKRFDLGENIPGKIYQAYITNAVTAILIDSYAHNVSAHALSTLAWWFYRRADLMRDEELDWSALFEHLSKDPHIDQPLLGDFRLAMKVRAEMRIEASEHPDKAALKWQAEQMEKDVVAIRPEDGKAVIRYPGSLAREMMRLLRFLTEKGAYWSGVTRDVNVGGKVSSLYSILWYDFINNPFYLGTIAKTEDILNIKIRIIIYDDEPKSRRPEETQYHKKHYQTENDGIFAEVDLSNPRENLYTKDAQAPHNRTLSVFVKKGKKFEHFRKRLKAIKIFFPGGVVGRHAFYGMIENEIRNVKHYSHEELREMQKKGLTIAIGIQQCSLHNTINHEIYRISVWLDTPTRLVNEIGDHLINRKWEALDGEIFDKKTYAPLLGGTYQDKVCAGFLLNCNFSHVQSGDRDPDRDKSKDSGRDARYYPWVRPACSQLEEEEEPNTHIDYKLSYNNPLKKRQKKDPRYGDEEEVDTPIGYAGLPKIGYMKKVFYVWRGQFMLEWTPRFAESTSANEASWDNPSRFKIVHLPNDIPTSSEKSAEKAPNPLHTLRRRDGVVRAVKGPIAGNTEEERYAEGYKLWLNTLMNGKPLYAQVIMKEGNQPEYVLALKKEPDSLRFVKEVIIAKRQFDPAIIEVLATTDQKQKGEWEVLIAHRENDTGLPNQLCIRYRNHGIYKSHFLPQNSPILSVDDPVMMELFEVLATKVCIFDNRVHHRMRLDKDQMPGYHAFLRDKLKLSVFKETTPSPETKHATWLSALTEEDLDFVKNCHFLVMHLSFIESILPSKIHDIAAKDRSNVGLFIKEYIMPLVGRRDNFFFVVTTGRGRNEWWTSLDEEEYKDYSTFTIFRAIESLLTAIENSVGMKDDIELKYRIVKILYGS
;
A
#
# COMPACT_ATOMS: atom_id res chain seq x y z
N MET A 1 30.97 -29.94 48.02
CA MET A 1 31.04 -29.02 46.86
C MET A 1 29.99 -27.94 47.07
N GLN A 2 30.41 -26.74 47.46
CA GLN A 2 29.56 -25.56 47.55
C GLN A 2 29.22 -25.07 46.13
N PRO A 3 27.99 -24.62 45.84
CA PRO A 3 27.70 -23.91 44.62
C PRO A 3 28.29 -22.50 44.72
N SER A 4 29.12 -22.14 43.74
CA SER A 4 29.65 -20.80 43.56
C SER A 4 28.52 -19.79 43.39
N PHE A 5 28.59 -18.68 44.12
CA PHE A 5 27.75 -17.50 43.94
C PHE A 5 27.72 -17.09 42.47
N SER A 6 26.53 -17.10 41.87
CA SER A 6 26.25 -16.44 40.60
C SER A 6 26.42 -14.94 40.78
N GLU A 7 27.16 -14.30 39.87
CA GLU A 7 27.25 -12.85 39.78
C GLU A 7 25.84 -12.20 39.72
N PRO A 8 25.63 -11.05 40.38
CA PRO A 8 24.36 -10.35 40.31
C PRO A 8 24.10 -9.88 38.88
N ARG A 9 22.92 -10.20 38.34
CA ARG A 9 22.46 -9.69 37.04
C ARG A 9 22.60 -8.16 37.04
N PRO A 10 23.10 -7.52 35.97
CA PRO A 10 23.13 -6.07 35.90
C PRO A 10 21.69 -5.56 35.98
N TYR A 11 21.41 -4.71 36.97
CA TYR A 11 20.14 -4.00 37.06
C TYR A 11 19.88 -3.30 35.71
N SER A 12 18.62 -3.36 35.23
CA SER A 12 18.15 -2.46 34.16
C SER A 12 18.69 -1.05 34.44
N LYS A 13 19.10 -0.29 33.41
CA LYS A 13 19.51 1.13 33.59
C LYS A 13 18.47 1.96 34.37
N TYR A 14 17.25 1.45 34.47
CA TYR A 14 16.11 2.03 35.16
C TYR A 14 15.83 1.48 36.57
N ASN A 15 16.37 0.32 36.95
CA ASN A 15 16.12 -0.31 38.25
C ASN A 15 17.33 -0.22 39.20
N ASP A 16 17.92 0.97 39.30
CA ASP A 16 19.08 1.19 40.16
C ASP A 16 18.65 1.41 41.63
N PRO A 17 19.10 0.59 42.60
CA PRO A 17 18.70 0.74 44.01
C PRO A 17 19.15 2.06 44.62
N LYS A 18 20.23 2.67 44.10
CA LYS A 18 20.85 3.91 44.61
C LYS A 18 20.43 5.17 43.83
N TRP A 19 20.10 5.03 42.55
CA TRP A 19 19.77 6.18 41.68
C TRP A 19 18.32 6.16 41.20
N ARG A 20 17.74 7.36 41.06
CA ARG A 20 16.44 7.59 40.44
C ARG A 20 16.64 8.28 39.10
N ASN A 21 16.01 7.75 38.06
CA ASN A 21 15.98 8.36 36.73
C ASN A 21 14.60 9.00 36.53
N VAL A 22 14.59 10.29 36.21
CA VAL A 22 13.40 11.06 35.85
C VAL A 22 13.31 11.13 34.35
N PHE A 23 12.18 10.70 33.82
CA PHE A 23 11.90 10.71 32.39
C PHE A 23 11.35 12.08 31.98
N PRO A 24 11.88 12.66 30.89
CA PRO A 24 11.28 13.85 30.31
C PRO A 24 9.92 13.48 29.69
N LEU A 25 8.92 14.34 29.89
CA LEU A 25 7.63 14.26 29.22
C LEU A 25 7.58 15.32 28.10
N PRO A 26 7.12 14.98 26.90
CA PRO A 26 6.78 16.00 25.91
C PRO A 26 5.61 16.83 26.41
N LEU A 27 5.67 18.15 26.17
CA LEU A 27 4.66 19.11 26.64
C LEU A 27 4.42 18.99 28.15
N ALA A 28 5.48 18.91 28.95
CA ALA A 28 5.39 18.70 30.40
C ALA A 28 4.56 19.76 31.13
N ASP A 29 4.53 21.00 30.64
CA ASP A 29 3.68 22.06 31.21
C ASP A 29 2.19 21.74 31.03
N ASP A 30 1.78 21.31 29.83
CA ASP A 30 0.41 20.85 29.56
C ASP A 30 0.04 19.61 30.39
N PHE A 31 1.01 18.72 30.63
CA PHE A 31 0.82 17.56 31.52
C PHE A 31 0.43 18.02 32.91
N PHE A 32 1.20 18.94 33.47
CA PHE A 32 0.96 19.43 34.82
C PHE A 32 -0.30 20.31 34.91
N ASP A 33 -0.64 21.07 33.87
CA ASP A 33 -1.89 21.82 33.82
C ASP A 33 -3.12 20.90 33.79
N LEU A 34 -3.09 19.81 33.01
CA LEU A 34 -4.18 18.83 33.03
C LEU A 34 -4.25 18.07 34.37
N LEU A 35 -3.08 17.77 34.95
CA LEU A 35 -3.00 17.13 36.25
C LEU A 35 -3.61 18.03 37.33
N GLN A 36 -3.29 19.33 37.33
CA GLN A 36 -3.87 20.33 38.23
C GLN A 36 -5.41 20.31 38.19
N ASP A 37 -6.00 20.23 36.99
CA ASP A 37 -7.46 20.18 36.82
C ASP A 37 -8.05 18.91 37.45
N ARG A 38 -7.46 17.74 37.15
CA ARG A 38 -7.90 16.43 37.65
C ARG A 38 -7.77 16.32 39.16
N LEU A 39 -6.64 16.75 39.73
CA LEU A 39 -6.44 16.73 41.17
C LEU A 39 -7.38 17.70 41.88
N SER A 40 -7.69 18.85 41.27
CA SER A 40 -8.69 19.79 41.80
C SER A 40 -10.07 19.13 41.86
N ALA A 41 -10.48 18.44 40.79
CA ALA A 41 -11.73 17.68 40.79
C ALA A 41 -11.74 16.57 41.86
N CYS A 42 -10.63 15.88 42.11
CA CYS A 42 -10.53 14.91 43.20
C CYS A 42 -10.73 15.57 44.57
N VAL A 43 -10.10 16.72 44.82
CA VAL A 43 -10.23 17.44 46.10
C VAL A 43 -11.65 17.95 46.31
N GLU A 44 -12.24 18.56 45.28
CA GLU A 44 -13.62 19.03 45.28
C GLU A 44 -14.59 17.91 45.66
N ASN A 45 -14.44 16.72 45.06
CA ASN A 45 -15.36 15.60 45.28
C ASN A 45 -15.09 14.83 46.58
N VAL A 46 -13.82 14.67 46.98
CA VAL A 46 -13.44 13.84 48.14
C VAL A 46 -13.47 14.65 49.43
N LEU A 47 -12.94 15.87 49.46
CA LEU A 47 -12.84 16.65 50.69
C LEU A 47 -14.04 17.59 50.89
N PHE A 48 -14.57 18.17 49.82
CA PHE A 48 -15.46 19.33 49.92
C PHE A 48 -16.84 19.18 49.27
N GLU A 49 -17.20 17.97 48.83
CA GLU A 49 -18.55 17.62 48.30
C GLU A 49 -19.07 18.59 47.21
N GLY A 50 -18.20 19.09 46.33
CA GLY A 50 -18.58 20.03 45.26
C GLY A 50 -18.36 21.52 45.58
N ASP A 51 -17.76 21.86 46.72
CA ASP A 51 -17.32 23.22 47.01
C ASP A 51 -15.95 23.51 46.37
N ASN A 52 -15.82 24.69 45.77
CA ASN A 52 -14.63 25.13 45.03
C ASN A 52 -13.79 26.17 45.78
N GLN A 53 -14.05 26.41 47.07
CA GLN A 53 -13.28 27.36 47.89
C GLN A 53 -11.93 26.81 48.38
N PHE A 54 -11.11 26.29 47.45
CA PHE A 54 -9.74 25.84 47.69
C PHE A 54 -8.82 26.10 46.48
N THR A 55 -7.51 25.96 46.64
CA THR A 55 -6.52 25.92 45.56
C THR A 55 -5.45 24.87 45.86
N LEU A 56 -4.81 24.35 44.81
CA LEU A 56 -3.69 23.42 44.91
C LEU A 56 -2.39 24.07 44.43
N PHE A 57 -1.31 23.92 45.20
CA PHE A 57 0.04 24.13 44.72
C PHE A 57 0.73 22.77 44.56
N ILE A 58 1.08 22.43 43.32
CA ILE A 58 1.78 21.18 43.02
C ILE A 58 3.27 21.47 42.92
N ASN A 59 4.03 20.92 43.86
CA ASN A 59 5.49 20.90 43.81
C ASN A 59 5.93 19.55 43.27
N ALA A 60 6.27 19.49 41.98
CA ALA A 60 6.58 18.24 41.28
C ALA A 60 8.00 18.23 40.70
N ILE A 61 8.55 17.03 40.53
CA ILE A 61 9.85 16.86 39.89
C ILE A 61 9.78 17.42 38.47
N ASP A 62 10.81 18.17 38.08
CA ASP A 62 10.95 18.69 36.73
C ASP A 62 11.06 17.55 35.70
N ARG A 63 10.01 17.41 34.88
CA ARG A 63 9.91 16.45 33.77
C ARG A 63 10.15 17.10 32.41
N LYS A 64 10.72 18.31 32.31
CA LYS A 64 11.08 18.92 31.02
C LYS A 64 12.34 18.30 30.42
N LYS A 65 13.24 17.77 31.26
CA LYS A 65 14.54 17.18 30.85
C LYS A 65 14.81 15.89 31.60
N PHE A 66 15.63 15.01 31.02
CA PHE A 66 16.12 13.82 31.71
C PHE A 66 17.01 14.25 32.89
N LYS A 67 16.70 13.76 34.09
CA LYS A 67 17.51 13.98 35.30
C LYS A 67 17.79 12.65 35.99
N ARG A 68 19.00 12.48 36.52
CA ARG A 68 19.37 11.34 37.37
C ARG A 68 19.92 11.85 38.69
N PHE A 69 19.30 11.46 39.80
CA PHE A 69 19.73 11.87 41.14
C PHE A 69 19.78 10.69 42.10
N ARG A 70 20.58 10.81 43.17
CA ARG A 70 20.67 9.75 44.17
C ARG A 70 19.42 9.74 45.04
N ARG A 71 18.91 8.55 45.37
CA ARG A 71 17.67 8.37 46.15
C ARG A 71 17.78 8.76 47.62
N ASP A 72 19.00 8.92 48.11
CA ASP A 72 19.30 9.46 49.45
C ASP A 72 19.51 10.98 49.43
N LYS A 73 19.23 11.65 48.31
CA LYS A 73 19.20 13.09 48.17
C LYS A 73 17.83 13.55 47.69
N SER A 74 17.34 14.65 48.25
CA SER A 74 16.09 15.27 47.82
C SER A 74 16.20 15.80 46.39
N PRO A 75 15.22 15.54 45.52
CA PRO A 75 15.19 16.13 44.19
C PRO A 75 14.86 17.62 44.22
N GLU A 76 15.23 18.31 43.15
CA GLU A 76 14.76 19.66 42.85
C GLU A 76 13.34 19.60 42.30
N PHE A 77 12.46 20.46 42.82
CA PHE A 77 11.06 20.57 42.40
C PHE A 77 10.82 21.88 41.64
N ILE A 78 9.73 21.91 40.89
CA ILE A 78 9.17 23.09 40.25
C ILE A 78 7.73 23.28 40.72
N TYR A 79 7.22 24.50 40.59
CA TYR A 79 5.78 24.72 40.65
C TYR A 79 5.14 24.26 39.34
N ALA A 80 4.28 23.26 39.44
CA ALA A 80 3.64 22.58 38.32
C ALA A 80 2.17 23.00 38.19
N GLY A 81 1.67 23.13 36.95
CA GLY A 81 0.25 23.38 36.68
C GLY A 81 -0.22 24.82 36.94
N LEU A 82 0.72 25.78 36.93
CA LEU A 82 0.48 27.18 37.28
C LEU A 82 -0.53 27.87 36.35
N THR A 83 -0.53 27.56 35.04
CA THR A 83 -1.46 28.17 34.09
C THR A 83 -2.88 27.78 34.44
N LYS A 84 -3.11 26.50 34.69
CA LYS A 84 -4.42 25.99 35.07
C LYS A 84 -4.86 26.47 36.43
N GLN A 85 -3.95 26.48 37.42
CA GLN A 85 -4.22 27.03 38.74
C GLN A 85 -4.68 28.49 38.65
N ARG A 86 -3.97 29.31 37.86
CA ARG A 86 -4.34 30.70 37.61
C ARG A 86 -5.70 30.83 36.92
N GLU A 87 -6.03 29.94 35.98
CA GLU A 87 -7.36 29.89 35.35
C GLU A 87 -8.47 29.60 36.37
N LEU A 88 -8.28 28.61 37.24
CA LEU A 88 -9.24 28.22 38.28
C LEU A 88 -9.47 29.36 39.28
N LEU A 89 -8.40 29.96 39.79
CA LEU A 89 -8.50 31.14 40.67
C LEU A 89 -9.16 32.35 39.98
N ARG A 90 -9.00 32.48 38.65
CA ARG A 90 -9.61 33.57 37.86
C ARG A 90 -11.08 33.34 37.52
N LYS A 91 -11.56 32.10 37.39
CA LYS A 91 -12.98 31.84 37.10
C LYS A 91 -13.90 32.34 38.22
N ASP A 92 -13.40 32.42 39.44
CA ASP A 92 -14.16 32.80 40.64
C ASP A 92 -13.88 34.22 41.19
N ILE A 93 -13.37 35.14 40.34
CA ILE A 93 -12.89 36.51 40.68
C ILE A 93 -13.85 37.35 41.56
N GLY A 94 -15.14 37.02 41.64
CA GLY A 94 -16.13 37.77 42.42
C GLY A 94 -16.55 37.19 43.78
N ARG A 95 -16.28 35.91 44.10
CA ARG A 95 -16.97 35.24 45.21
C ARG A 95 -16.26 35.27 46.57
N TRP A 96 -14.95 35.46 46.60
CA TRP A 96 -14.17 35.20 47.82
C TRP A 96 -12.82 35.92 47.95
N ARG A 97 -12.52 36.85 47.04
CA ARG A 97 -11.29 37.66 47.06
C ARG A 97 -11.19 38.43 48.39
N VAL A 98 -10.09 38.23 49.11
CA VAL A 98 -9.86 38.85 50.43
C VAL A 98 -9.17 40.20 50.29
N ASN A 99 -8.24 40.34 49.33
CA ASN A 99 -7.49 41.57 49.09
C ASN A 99 -7.49 42.02 47.62
N SER A 100 -7.60 43.32 47.37
CA SER A 100 -7.55 43.93 46.04
C SER A 100 -6.12 44.33 45.65
N LEU A 101 -5.23 43.33 45.50
CA LEU A 101 -3.88 43.59 44.97
C LEU A 101 -3.93 44.04 43.49
N PRO A 102 -3.07 44.99 43.06
CA PRO A 102 -2.96 45.40 41.66
C PRO A 102 -2.61 44.23 40.73
N GLU A 103 -3.23 44.16 39.56
CA GLU A 103 -3.09 43.01 38.65
C GLU A 103 -1.64 42.80 38.17
N HIS A 104 -0.83 43.87 38.08
CA HIS A 104 0.59 43.78 37.69
C HIS A 104 1.44 42.98 38.70
N ASN A 105 1.23 43.18 40.02
CA ASN A 105 1.97 42.45 41.05
C ASN A 105 1.68 40.95 41.03
N LEU A 106 0.46 40.56 40.65
CA LEU A 106 0.12 39.15 40.48
C LEU A 106 0.78 38.55 39.25
N VAL A 107 0.86 39.29 38.14
CA VAL A 107 1.57 38.82 36.92
C VAL A 107 3.03 38.52 37.22
N ASP A 108 3.71 39.42 37.95
CA ASP A 108 5.11 39.24 38.33
C ASP A 108 5.29 38.08 39.32
N ALA A 109 4.35 37.89 40.25
CA ALA A 109 4.34 36.74 41.16
C ALA A 109 4.20 35.40 40.41
N TRP A 110 3.23 35.27 39.49
CA TRP A 110 3.06 34.06 38.68
C TRP A 110 4.32 33.74 37.85
N LYS A 111 4.91 34.76 37.21
CA LYS A 111 6.15 34.61 36.44
C LYS A 111 7.33 34.18 37.32
N THR A 112 7.41 34.74 38.53
CA THR A 112 8.45 34.35 39.50
C THR A 112 8.34 32.87 39.86
N LEU A 113 7.12 32.35 40.07
CA LEU A 113 6.93 30.92 40.36
C LEU A 113 7.28 30.02 39.18
N GLU A 114 6.96 30.44 37.95
CA GLU A 114 7.24 29.71 36.70
C GLU A 114 8.75 29.48 36.49
N ASP A 115 9.57 30.48 36.82
CA ASP A 115 11.04 30.44 36.67
C ASP A 115 11.77 29.82 37.89
N THR A 116 11.05 29.44 38.96
CA THR A 116 11.64 29.01 40.23
C THR A 116 11.95 27.51 40.27
N ILE A 117 13.16 27.17 40.70
CA ILE A 117 13.53 25.82 41.16
C ILE A 117 13.50 25.77 42.69
N ILE A 118 12.66 24.92 43.25
CA ILE A 118 12.47 24.73 44.69
C ILE A 118 13.56 23.77 45.21
N SER A 119 14.44 24.29 46.06
CA SER A 119 15.41 23.47 46.81
C SER A 119 14.80 23.00 48.15
N PHE A 120 15.27 21.86 48.63
CA PHE A 120 14.69 21.17 49.80
C PHE A 120 14.86 21.91 51.14
N ASP A 121 15.75 22.89 51.25
CA ASP A 121 16.08 23.64 52.47
C ASP A 121 15.32 24.97 52.61
N ARG A 122 14.30 25.20 51.76
CA ARG A 122 13.73 26.54 51.57
C ARG A 122 12.36 26.79 52.20
N SER A 123 11.60 25.75 52.57
CA SER A 123 10.28 25.86 53.22
C SER A 123 10.22 24.91 54.42
N GLU A 124 9.84 25.40 55.61
CA GLU A 124 9.78 24.59 56.83
C GLU A 124 8.85 23.37 56.67
N VAL A 125 7.70 23.57 56.03
CA VAL A 125 6.69 22.53 55.79
C VAL A 125 7.22 21.47 54.82
N SER A 126 7.75 21.89 53.68
CA SER A 126 8.27 20.97 52.67
C SER A 126 9.53 20.26 53.16
N SER A 127 10.45 20.97 53.82
CA SER A 127 11.68 20.40 54.42
C SER A 127 11.34 19.30 55.43
N ASN A 128 10.43 19.56 56.38
CA ASN A 128 10.01 18.58 57.38
C ASN A 128 9.35 17.35 56.73
N PHE A 129 8.50 17.56 55.72
CA PHE A 129 7.90 16.49 54.95
C PHE A 129 8.97 15.61 54.26
N TYR A 130 9.97 16.21 53.62
CA TYR A 130 11.05 15.48 52.98
C TYR A 130 11.95 14.75 53.97
N ASP A 131 12.28 15.36 55.11
CA ASP A 131 13.09 14.74 56.15
C ASP A 131 12.39 13.48 56.69
N LYS A 132 11.08 13.54 56.94
CA LYS A 132 10.26 12.39 57.35
C LYS A 132 10.18 11.30 56.27
N ILE A 133 10.15 11.68 54.98
CA ILE A 133 10.20 10.72 53.88
C ILE A 133 11.56 10.04 53.80
N GLN A 134 12.64 10.81 53.92
CA GLN A 134 14.01 10.32 53.80
C GLN A 134 14.39 9.42 54.99
N SER A 135 13.93 9.75 56.20
CA SER A 135 14.07 8.91 57.39
C SER A 135 13.19 7.66 57.34
N GLY A 136 12.23 7.60 56.41
CA GLY A 136 11.25 6.51 56.29
C GLY A 136 10.13 6.56 57.34
N THR A 137 10.04 7.62 58.15
CA THR A 137 9.07 7.73 59.25
C THR A 137 7.74 8.35 58.84
N TYR A 138 7.61 8.85 57.61
CA TYR A 138 6.39 9.50 57.12
C TYR A 138 5.20 8.53 57.02
N GLN A 139 4.10 8.88 57.68
CA GLN A 139 2.89 8.07 57.82
C GLN A 139 1.64 8.84 57.34
N LEU A 140 0.54 8.12 57.14
CA LEU A 140 -0.74 8.71 56.74
C LEU A 140 -1.24 9.75 57.76
N ILE A 141 -1.03 9.55 59.06
CA ILE A 141 -1.43 10.52 60.09
C ILE A 141 -0.72 11.88 59.90
N ASP A 142 0.50 11.91 59.37
CA ASP A 142 1.23 13.15 59.08
C ASP A 142 0.59 13.99 57.95
N THR A 143 -0.28 13.39 57.13
CA THR A 143 -1.08 14.10 56.11
C THR A 143 -2.44 14.57 56.63
N CYS A 144 -2.90 14.04 57.77
CA CYS A 144 -4.24 14.29 58.29
C CYS A 144 -4.35 15.59 59.09
N GLU A 145 -3.21 16.12 59.56
CA GLU A 145 -3.13 17.33 60.38
C GLU A 145 -3.43 18.59 59.56
N ILE A 146 -4.46 19.33 59.97
CA ILE A 146 -4.84 20.61 59.36
C ILE A 146 -4.01 21.71 60.01
N ASN A 147 -3.17 22.35 59.19
CA ASN A 147 -2.25 23.39 59.63
C ASN A 147 -2.74 24.78 59.19
N THR A 148 -2.34 25.83 59.91
CA THR A 148 -2.70 27.22 59.56
C THR A 148 -1.80 27.77 58.47
N LEU A 149 -2.32 28.63 57.57
CA LEU A 149 -1.48 29.31 56.57
C LEU A 149 -0.40 30.19 57.19
N LYS A 150 -0.64 30.71 58.40
CA LYS A 150 0.39 31.34 59.22
C LYS A 150 1.58 30.43 59.47
N ASN A 151 1.34 29.16 59.80
CA ASN A 151 2.40 28.14 59.94
C ASN A 151 3.07 27.82 58.60
N TYR A 152 2.32 27.80 57.51
CA TYR A 152 2.87 27.58 56.17
C TYR A 152 3.95 28.61 55.81
N PHE A 153 3.76 29.86 56.25
CA PHE A 153 4.69 30.98 56.03
C PHE A 153 5.53 31.37 57.26
N ASN A 154 5.61 30.51 58.29
CA ASN A 154 6.49 30.73 59.44
C ASN A 154 7.97 30.66 59.02
N LYS A 155 8.81 31.49 59.67
CA LYS A 155 10.16 31.83 59.20
C LYS A 155 11.24 30.79 59.59
N PRO A 156 12.02 30.27 58.63
CA PRO A 156 13.39 29.81 58.89
C PRO A 156 14.46 30.87 58.54
N ALA A 157 14.14 31.95 57.81
CA ALA A 157 15.12 32.95 57.36
C ALA A 157 14.66 34.40 57.64
N LYS A 158 15.62 35.32 57.80
CA LYS A 158 15.38 36.73 58.17
C LYS A 158 14.47 37.47 57.18
N ASP A 159 14.44 37.07 55.90
CA ASP A 159 13.60 37.60 54.81
C ASP A 159 12.97 36.45 53.99
N TYR A 160 11.77 36.67 53.41
CA TYR A 160 11.17 35.74 52.44
C TYR A 160 12.03 35.68 51.17
N LYS A 161 12.31 34.47 50.66
CA LYS A 161 12.90 34.31 49.33
C LYS A 161 11.87 34.70 48.26
N ALA A 162 12.35 35.08 47.06
CA ALA A 162 11.50 35.64 46.00
C ALA A 162 10.29 34.74 45.65
N GLU A 163 10.50 33.42 45.68
CA GLU A 163 9.48 32.41 45.44
C GLU A 163 8.38 32.37 46.52
N GLN A 164 8.76 32.41 47.81
CA GLN A 164 7.79 32.44 48.92
C GLN A 164 7.03 33.76 48.97
N ALA A 165 7.70 34.87 48.63
CA ALA A 165 7.04 36.17 48.51
C ALA A 165 6.01 36.18 47.37
N ALA A 166 6.34 35.54 46.25
CA ALA A 166 5.42 35.38 45.11
C ALA A 166 4.23 34.47 45.45
N GLU A 167 4.47 33.30 46.06
CA GLU A 167 3.41 32.39 46.50
C GLU A 167 2.49 33.06 47.54
N LYS A 168 3.08 33.76 48.52
CA LYS A 168 2.34 34.53 49.52
C LYS A 168 1.47 35.61 48.88
N ALA A 169 1.99 36.38 47.93
CA ALA A 169 1.23 37.40 47.22
C ALA A 169 0.02 36.82 46.47
N ILE A 170 0.15 35.62 45.92
CA ILE A 170 -0.94 34.90 45.27
C ILE A 170 -1.96 34.45 46.32
N ILE A 171 -1.54 33.75 47.38
CA ILE A 171 -2.44 33.22 48.41
C ILE A 171 -3.18 34.35 49.15
N GLU A 172 -2.49 35.41 49.58
CA GLU A 172 -3.07 36.57 50.29
C GLU A 172 -4.14 37.33 49.49
N THR A 173 -4.17 37.13 48.17
CA THR A 173 -5.22 37.71 47.32
C THR A 173 -6.56 37.00 47.51
N TYR A 174 -6.55 35.67 47.71
CA TYR A 174 -7.73 34.81 47.70
C TYR A 174 -8.07 34.20 49.05
N PHE A 175 -7.11 34.14 49.98
CA PHE A 175 -7.23 33.52 51.30
C PHE A 175 -6.72 34.44 52.41
N ASP A 176 -7.25 34.28 53.62
CA ASP A 176 -6.80 34.98 54.82
C ASP A 176 -5.69 34.16 55.51
N ILE A 177 -4.46 34.65 55.48
CA ILE A 177 -3.29 33.95 56.05
C ILE A 177 -3.42 33.67 57.55
N ASP A 178 -4.13 34.52 58.30
CA ASP A 178 -4.28 34.36 59.74
C ASP A 178 -5.40 33.37 60.12
N GLN A 179 -6.35 33.11 59.20
CA GLN A 179 -7.54 32.29 59.48
C GLN A 179 -7.61 30.99 58.69
N ASP A 180 -7.25 31.02 57.41
CA ASP A 180 -7.36 29.88 56.50
C ASP A 180 -6.24 28.86 56.71
N VAL A 181 -6.48 27.66 56.18
CA VAL A 181 -5.73 26.46 56.54
C VAL A 181 -5.23 25.72 55.31
N PHE A 182 -4.35 24.76 55.52
CA PHE A 182 -3.85 23.87 54.49
C PHE A 182 -3.58 22.46 55.00
N ILE A 183 -3.54 21.52 54.06
CA ILE A 183 -2.95 20.18 54.25
C ILE A 183 -1.95 19.89 53.14
N SER A 184 -0.98 19.02 53.40
CA SER A 184 0.03 18.62 52.42
C SER A 184 -0.04 17.13 52.16
N VAL A 185 -0.18 16.75 50.90
CA VAL A 185 -0.41 15.38 50.48
C VAL A 185 0.70 14.95 49.51
N PRO A 186 1.29 13.74 49.64
CA PRO A 186 2.30 13.28 48.69
C PRO A 186 1.70 13.06 47.29
N LEU A 187 2.39 13.55 46.28
CA LEU A 187 2.15 13.13 44.90
C LEU A 187 2.93 11.85 44.64
N ILE A 188 2.24 10.75 44.36
CA ILE A 188 2.85 9.42 44.18
C ILE A 188 2.56 8.92 42.77
N GLY A 189 3.61 8.56 42.03
CA GLY A 189 3.52 7.92 40.72
C GLY A 189 4.30 6.61 40.70
N PHE A 190 3.68 5.51 40.25
CA PHE A 190 4.31 4.19 40.13
C PHE A 190 5.09 3.70 41.38
N GLY A 191 4.59 4.05 42.57
CA GLY A 191 5.18 3.66 43.86
C GLY A 191 6.35 4.52 44.33
N GLU A 192 6.59 5.67 43.70
CA GLU A 192 7.59 6.65 44.09
C GLU A 192 6.95 8.02 44.37
N ILE A 193 7.59 8.81 45.23
CA ILE A 193 7.11 10.17 45.56
C ILE A 193 7.65 11.15 44.51
N ASP A 194 6.75 11.71 43.72
CA ASP A 194 7.02 12.61 42.61
C ASP A 194 6.90 14.08 42.99
N GLY A 195 6.36 14.37 44.18
CA GLY A 195 6.07 15.72 44.59
C GLY A 195 5.21 15.81 45.85
N ILE A 196 4.76 17.03 46.12
CA ILE A 196 3.84 17.38 47.20
C ILE A 196 2.74 18.25 46.60
N VAL A 197 1.50 18.00 47.01
CA VAL A 197 0.36 18.85 46.71
C VAL A 197 -0.05 19.55 47.99
N HIS A 198 0.11 20.87 48.04
CA HIS A 198 -0.38 21.72 49.12
C HIS A 198 -1.81 22.16 48.79
N ILE A 199 -2.77 21.73 49.59
CA ILE A 199 -4.19 22.03 49.43
C ILE A 199 -4.52 23.15 50.40
N VAL A 200 -4.77 24.35 49.87
CA VAL A 200 -5.09 25.55 50.64
C VAL A 200 -6.58 25.81 50.53
N PHE A 201 -7.27 25.98 51.65
CA PHE A 201 -8.74 26.06 51.66
C PHE A 201 -9.25 26.91 52.82
N LYS A 202 -10.47 27.42 52.65
CA LYS A 202 -11.09 28.25 53.68
C LYS A 202 -11.42 27.46 54.93
N LYS A 203 -11.17 28.06 56.10
CA LYS A 203 -11.44 27.39 57.40
C LYS A 203 -12.90 26.98 57.56
N ASP A 204 -13.83 27.70 56.93
CA ASP A 204 -15.26 27.37 56.96
C ASP A 204 -15.62 26.01 56.35
N LEU A 205 -14.77 25.44 55.49
CA LEU A 205 -14.98 24.14 54.86
C LEU A 205 -14.73 22.94 55.80
N ILE A 206 -14.10 23.16 56.96
CA ILE A 206 -13.72 22.11 57.94
C ILE A 206 -14.95 21.46 58.60
N LYS A 207 -16.10 22.16 58.63
CA LYS A 207 -17.23 21.85 59.55
C LYS A 207 -17.93 20.50 59.35
N ARG A 208 -17.67 19.74 58.28
CA ARG A 208 -18.41 18.51 57.96
C ARG A 208 -17.68 17.20 58.26
N HIS A 209 -16.35 17.18 58.34
CA HIS A 209 -15.57 15.93 58.31
C HIS A 209 -14.49 15.81 59.41
N THR A 210 -14.34 16.81 60.28
CA THR A 210 -13.19 16.91 61.22
C THR A 210 -13.43 16.25 62.58
N ILE A 211 -12.38 15.66 63.14
CA ILE A 211 -12.36 15.10 64.50
C ILE A 211 -11.47 15.98 65.38
N HIS A 212 -11.95 16.35 66.58
CA HIS A 212 -11.16 17.03 67.61
C HIS A 212 -10.75 16.02 68.69
N THR A 213 -9.45 15.85 68.92
CA THR A 213 -8.92 15.04 70.04
C THR A 213 -8.38 15.94 71.15
N GLY A 214 -8.73 15.64 72.40
CA GLY A 214 -8.60 16.56 73.54
C GLY A 214 -7.18 16.98 73.96
N GLU A 215 -7.15 18.10 74.68
CA GLU A 215 -6.05 18.79 75.38
C GLU A 215 -4.93 19.47 74.56
N GLY A 216 -5.00 19.44 73.23
CA GLY A 216 -4.30 20.36 72.33
C GLY A 216 -5.19 20.65 71.12
N LYS A 217 -5.39 21.92 70.75
CA LYS A 217 -6.36 22.37 69.73
C LYS A 217 -5.92 22.04 68.28
N GLU A 218 -5.70 20.77 67.95
CA GLU A 218 -5.34 20.35 66.58
C GLU A 218 -6.56 19.74 65.86
N GLU A 219 -6.78 20.17 64.61
CA GLU A 219 -7.89 19.76 63.75
C GLU A 219 -7.38 18.69 62.78
N TYR A 220 -8.04 17.53 62.69
CA TYR A 220 -7.63 16.41 61.81
C TYR A 220 -8.73 15.97 60.86
N PHE A 221 -8.35 15.65 59.62
CA PHE A 221 -9.19 14.85 58.74
C PHE A 221 -9.10 13.35 59.09
N PRO A 222 -10.18 12.57 58.86
CA PRO A 222 -10.14 11.14 59.07
C PRO A 222 -9.12 10.47 58.15
N GLU A 223 -8.32 9.54 58.67
CA GLU A 223 -7.34 8.80 57.87
C GLU A 223 -7.97 8.12 56.66
N SER A 224 -9.20 7.61 56.77
CA SER A 224 -9.93 7.01 55.64
C SER A 224 -10.18 7.98 54.50
N LEU A 225 -10.47 9.25 54.81
CA LEU A 225 -10.73 10.29 53.82
C LEU A 225 -9.46 10.67 53.07
N ILE A 226 -8.37 10.89 53.80
CA ILE A 226 -7.07 11.22 53.22
C ILE A 226 -6.49 10.02 52.45
N TRP A 227 -6.73 8.80 52.92
CA TRP A 227 -6.40 7.58 52.18
C TRP A 227 -7.11 7.56 50.81
N ILE A 228 -8.42 7.85 50.77
CA ILE A 228 -9.20 7.91 49.52
C ILE A 228 -8.65 9.00 48.59
N LEU A 229 -8.31 10.16 49.14
CA LEU A 229 -7.76 11.28 48.37
C LEU A 229 -6.42 10.91 47.72
N ILE A 230 -5.45 10.41 48.50
CA ILE A 230 -4.14 10.00 47.98
C ILE A 230 -4.29 8.90 46.92
N ARG A 231 -5.20 7.95 47.15
CA ARG A 231 -5.45 6.87 46.19
C ARG A 231 -6.07 7.39 44.90
N SER A 232 -6.94 8.39 44.98
CA SER A 232 -7.52 9.06 43.80
C SER A 232 -6.44 9.83 43.03
N PHE A 233 -5.54 10.53 43.73
CA PHE A 233 -4.40 11.22 43.11
C PHE A 233 -3.48 10.23 42.36
N ILE A 234 -3.20 9.06 42.95
CA ILE A 234 -2.41 8.00 42.30
C ILE A 234 -3.09 7.50 41.03
N VAL A 235 -4.41 7.27 41.07
CA VAL A 235 -5.18 6.80 39.90
C VAL A 235 -5.11 7.82 38.77
N GLU A 236 -5.32 9.11 39.08
CA GLU A 236 -5.26 10.17 38.07
C GLU A 236 -3.84 10.38 37.53
N TYR A 237 -2.84 10.38 38.39
CA TYR A 237 -1.44 10.56 37.99
C TYR A 237 -0.96 9.40 37.11
N ASP A 238 -1.09 8.15 37.58
CA ASP A 238 -0.68 6.97 36.81
C ASP A 238 -1.49 6.86 35.51
N GLY A 239 -2.81 7.10 35.57
CA GLY A 239 -3.70 7.05 34.41
C GLY A 239 -3.32 8.08 33.35
N GLN A 240 -3.11 9.33 33.74
CA GLN A 240 -2.65 10.38 32.82
C GLN A 240 -1.26 10.08 32.28
N PHE A 241 -0.33 9.59 33.11
CA PHE A 241 1.02 9.24 32.67
C PHE A 241 1.03 8.14 31.60
N LEU A 242 0.10 7.17 31.68
CA LEU A 242 -0.06 6.10 30.70
C LEU A 242 -0.75 6.56 29.41
N ASP A 243 -1.63 7.55 29.51
CA ASP A 243 -2.38 8.09 28.39
C ASP A 243 -1.64 9.25 27.69
N TRP A 244 -0.60 9.82 28.32
CA TRP A 244 0.05 11.04 27.83
C TRP A 244 0.68 10.89 26.44
N ASP A 245 1.21 9.70 26.16
CA ASP A 245 1.79 9.33 24.86
C ASP A 245 0.73 9.15 23.75
N GLN A 246 -0.57 9.21 24.09
CA GLN A 246 -1.69 9.04 23.15
C GLN A 246 -2.39 10.35 22.79
N VAL A 247 -1.93 11.50 23.31
CA VAL A 247 -2.60 12.81 23.13
C VAL A 247 -1.80 13.71 22.19
N GLY A 248 -2.45 14.20 21.13
CA GLY A 248 -1.94 15.29 20.27
C GLY A 248 -0.57 14.99 19.63
N GLU A 249 0.37 15.93 19.79
CA GLU A 249 1.73 15.85 19.22
C GLU A 249 2.65 14.83 19.95
N ASN A 250 2.19 14.22 21.06
CA ASN A 250 3.00 13.30 21.86
C ASN A 250 3.10 11.88 21.27
N ILE A 251 2.28 11.57 20.26
CA ILE A 251 2.18 10.27 19.59
C ILE A 251 3.52 9.81 18.96
N GLU A 252 4.48 10.72 18.74
CA GLU A 252 5.76 10.38 18.12
C GLU A 252 6.83 9.86 19.12
N LYS A 253 6.66 9.99 20.45
CA LYS A 253 7.73 9.74 21.46
C LYS A 253 7.52 8.50 22.34
N ILE A 254 6.88 7.48 21.80
CA ILE A 254 6.21 6.37 22.51
C ILE A 254 7.10 5.37 23.28
N THR A 255 8.42 5.39 23.11
CA THR A 255 9.19 4.19 23.49
C THR A 255 9.71 4.15 24.93
N ALA A 256 9.89 5.30 25.59
CA ALA A 256 10.63 5.35 26.86
C ALA A 256 9.77 5.10 28.11
N ILE A 257 8.55 5.65 28.16
CA ILE A 257 7.61 5.51 29.30
C ILE A 257 7.09 4.08 29.37
N PHE A 258 6.66 3.55 28.23
CA PHE A 258 6.21 2.17 28.09
C PHE A 258 7.29 1.17 28.54
N GLU A 259 8.52 1.32 28.05
CA GLU A 259 9.61 0.40 28.39
C GLU A 259 9.94 0.44 29.88
N PHE A 260 9.94 1.63 30.49
CA PHE A 260 10.14 1.78 31.93
C PHE A 260 9.06 1.07 32.73
N VAL A 261 7.79 1.42 32.52
CA VAL A 261 6.69 0.92 33.36
C VAL A 261 6.50 -0.58 33.15
N ARG A 262 6.50 -1.07 31.90
CA ARG A 262 6.34 -2.50 31.60
C ARG A 262 7.51 -3.33 32.15
N ARG A 263 8.76 -3.01 31.79
CA ARG A 263 9.93 -3.83 32.15
C ARG A 263 10.36 -3.69 33.61
N THR A 264 10.13 -2.51 34.21
CA THR A 264 10.65 -2.19 35.55
C THR A 264 9.60 -2.36 36.63
N VAL A 265 8.36 -1.90 36.41
CA VAL A 265 7.31 -1.89 37.45
C VAL A 265 6.52 -3.20 37.47
N PHE A 266 6.20 -3.78 36.30
CA PHE A 266 5.31 -4.95 36.20
C PHE A 266 6.01 -6.28 35.88
N GLU A 267 7.11 -6.29 35.11
CA GLU A 267 7.86 -7.52 34.77
C GLU A 267 9.01 -7.84 35.77
N GLY A 268 9.36 -6.90 36.66
CA GLY A 268 10.42 -7.07 37.65
C GLY A 268 9.90 -7.56 39.00
N ASP A 269 10.07 -8.86 39.31
CA ASP A 269 9.58 -9.48 40.56
C ASP A 269 10.05 -8.77 41.85
N GLU A 270 11.19 -8.08 41.82
CA GLU A 270 11.77 -7.39 42.98
C GLU A 270 11.43 -5.89 43.07
N TYR A 271 10.80 -5.26 42.06
CA TYR A 271 10.63 -3.80 42.06
C TYR A 271 9.82 -3.29 43.26
N PHE A 272 8.63 -3.84 43.48
CA PHE A 272 7.80 -3.43 44.61
C PHE A 272 8.39 -3.87 45.96
N ASP A 273 9.12 -4.99 45.99
CA ASP A 273 9.81 -5.45 47.19
C ASP A 273 10.96 -4.52 47.60
N ILE A 274 11.69 -3.97 46.63
CA ILE A 274 12.76 -3.00 46.85
C ILE A 274 12.22 -1.59 47.16
N ARG A 275 11.09 -1.19 46.56
CA ARG A 275 10.60 0.20 46.59
C ARG A 275 9.53 0.47 47.65
N ILE A 276 8.71 -0.52 47.97
CA ILE A 276 7.53 -0.35 48.84
C ILE A 276 7.70 -1.14 50.14
N THR A 277 8.18 -2.39 50.05
CA THR A 277 8.19 -3.31 51.21
C THR A 277 9.49 -3.28 52.04
N ALA A 278 10.60 -2.76 51.50
CA ALA A 278 11.92 -2.77 52.17
C ALA A 278 12.02 -1.87 53.43
N GLN A 279 12.89 -2.24 54.38
CA GLN A 279 13.21 -1.44 55.57
C GLN A 279 13.85 -0.08 55.20
N GLY A 280 13.45 0.99 55.90
CA GLY A 280 13.93 2.36 55.65
C GLY A 280 13.22 3.12 54.51
N ARG A 281 12.07 2.62 54.04
CA ARG A 281 11.17 3.33 53.10
C ARG A 281 10.00 3.99 53.84
N PRO A 282 9.42 5.08 53.29
CA PRO A 282 8.30 5.79 53.91
C PRO A 282 7.15 4.85 54.26
N GLU A 283 6.69 4.89 55.50
CA GLU A 283 5.63 4.00 55.99
C GLU A 283 4.29 4.22 55.27
N ILE A 284 4.03 5.44 54.78
CA ILE A 284 2.84 5.77 54.00
C ILE A 284 2.69 4.90 52.73
N LEU A 285 3.78 4.52 52.06
CA LEU A 285 3.73 3.69 50.85
C LEU A 285 3.23 2.27 51.16
N LYS A 286 3.50 1.78 52.38
CA LYS A 286 2.99 0.51 52.88
C LYS A 286 1.53 0.62 53.31
N GLN A 287 1.17 1.67 54.04
CA GLN A 287 -0.20 1.94 54.51
C GLN A 287 -1.20 2.09 53.35
N LEU A 288 -0.76 2.61 52.21
CA LEU A 288 -1.55 2.73 50.98
C LEU A 288 -1.76 1.41 50.22
N LYS A 289 -1.17 0.30 50.68
CA LYS A 289 -1.29 -1.04 50.08
C LYS A 289 -1.00 -1.07 48.57
N LEU A 290 -0.03 -0.26 48.14
CA LEU A 290 0.26 -0.02 46.73
C LEU A 290 0.65 -1.29 45.96
N ARG A 291 1.39 -2.22 46.58
CA ARG A 291 1.74 -3.52 45.96
C ARG A 291 0.47 -4.28 45.53
N SER A 292 -0.49 -4.43 46.45
CA SER A 292 -1.74 -5.12 46.16
C SER A 292 -2.57 -4.38 45.11
N TYR A 293 -2.55 -3.04 45.11
CA TYR A 293 -3.19 -2.25 44.07
C TYR A 293 -2.64 -2.57 42.68
N TYR A 294 -1.34 -2.41 42.44
CA TYR A 294 -0.77 -2.64 41.11
C TYR A 294 -0.93 -4.10 40.66
N GLN A 295 -0.84 -5.06 41.58
CA GLN A 295 -1.08 -6.48 41.29
C GLN A 295 -2.54 -6.75 40.89
N ASN A 296 -3.51 -6.25 41.66
CA ASN A 296 -4.94 -6.46 41.38
C ASN A 296 -5.39 -5.80 40.07
N HIS A 297 -4.72 -4.73 39.64
CA HIS A 297 -5.04 -3.99 38.41
C HIS A 297 -4.05 -4.26 37.26
N ALA A 298 -3.18 -5.28 37.37
CA ALA A 298 -2.15 -5.56 36.36
C ALA A 298 -2.74 -5.77 34.94
N GLU A 299 -3.93 -6.39 34.83
CA GLU A 299 -4.60 -6.57 33.53
C GLU A 299 -5.08 -5.24 32.92
N TYR A 300 -5.54 -4.29 33.74
CA TYR A 300 -5.92 -2.95 33.29
C TYR A 300 -4.70 -2.22 32.71
N PHE A 301 -3.58 -2.23 33.43
CA PHE A 301 -2.33 -1.64 32.96
C PHE A 301 -1.85 -2.32 31.68
N LYS A 302 -1.87 -3.66 31.62
CA LYS A 302 -1.54 -4.43 30.42
C LYS A 302 -2.37 -4.03 29.20
N LYS A 303 -3.70 -3.91 29.34
CA LYS A 303 -4.57 -3.47 28.23
C LYS A 303 -4.26 -2.04 27.80
N ARG A 304 -3.99 -1.12 28.73
CA ARG A 304 -3.57 0.26 28.41
C ARG A 304 -2.23 0.29 27.65
N PHE A 305 -1.27 -0.55 28.05
CA PHE A 305 0.00 -0.73 27.34
C PHE A 305 -0.23 -1.27 25.91
N ASP A 306 -1.04 -2.30 25.75
CA ASP A 306 -1.36 -2.87 24.43
C ASP A 306 -2.06 -1.84 23.53
N LEU A 307 -2.90 -0.97 24.08
CA LEU A 307 -3.54 0.12 23.34
C LEU A 307 -2.52 1.20 22.93
N GLY A 308 -1.60 1.59 23.82
CA GLY A 308 -0.53 2.54 23.53
C GLY A 308 0.45 2.07 22.45
N GLU A 309 0.71 0.76 22.36
CA GLU A 309 1.59 0.18 21.34
C GLU A 309 0.92 0.10 19.95
N ASN A 310 -0.41 -0.07 19.91
CA ASN A 310 -1.13 -0.41 18.69
C ASN A 310 -1.90 0.75 18.05
N ILE A 311 -2.44 1.69 18.83
CA ILE A 311 -3.30 2.77 18.30
C ILE A 311 -2.50 3.77 17.44
N PRO A 312 -1.37 4.33 17.91
CA PRO A 312 -0.52 5.23 17.13
C PRO A 312 -0.10 4.68 15.77
N GLY A 313 0.35 3.42 15.74
CA GLY A 313 0.70 2.75 14.49
C GLY A 313 -0.49 2.62 13.53
N LYS A 314 -1.70 2.38 14.05
CA LYS A 314 -2.94 2.33 13.24
C LYS A 314 -3.36 3.71 12.73
N ILE A 315 -3.21 4.77 13.55
CA ILE A 315 -3.50 6.15 13.16
C ILE A 315 -2.52 6.60 12.07
N TYR A 316 -1.23 6.36 12.26
CA TYR A 316 -0.20 6.66 11.27
C TYR A 316 -0.46 5.92 9.94
N GLN A 317 -0.79 4.62 10.02
CA GLN A 317 -1.18 3.84 8.85
C GLN A 317 -2.41 4.42 8.13
N ALA A 318 -3.39 4.92 8.89
CA ALA A 318 -4.56 5.59 8.33
C ALA A 318 -4.16 6.89 7.61
N TYR A 319 -3.23 7.67 8.16
CA TYR A 319 -2.70 8.87 7.48
C TYR A 319 -1.95 8.52 6.20
N ILE A 320 -1.12 7.47 6.19
CA ILE A 320 -0.49 6.97 4.96
C ILE A 320 -1.56 6.61 3.93
N THR A 321 -2.53 5.79 4.32
CA THR A 321 -3.58 5.30 3.42
C THR A 321 -4.38 6.46 2.82
N ASN A 322 -4.73 7.45 3.66
CA ASN A 322 -5.43 8.66 3.23
C ASN A 322 -4.55 9.52 2.32
N ALA A 323 -3.26 9.69 2.63
CA ALA A 323 -2.33 10.47 1.83
C ALA A 323 -2.07 9.83 0.47
N VAL A 324 -1.81 8.52 0.42
CA VAL A 324 -1.71 7.73 -0.81
C VAL A 324 -2.96 7.92 -1.66
N THR A 325 -4.15 7.79 -1.05
CA THR A 325 -5.42 7.94 -1.75
C THR A 325 -5.55 9.35 -2.34
N ALA A 326 -5.28 10.40 -1.54
CA ALA A 326 -5.36 11.78 -1.99
C ALA A 326 -4.36 12.12 -3.11
N ILE A 327 -3.08 11.71 -2.96
CA ILE A 327 -2.03 11.89 -3.96
C ILE A 327 -2.42 11.26 -5.29
N LEU A 328 -2.92 10.04 -5.25
CA LEU A 328 -3.33 9.36 -6.47
C LEU A 328 -4.59 10.01 -7.04
N ILE A 329 -5.53 10.51 -6.21
CA ILE A 329 -6.83 11.07 -6.67
C ILE A 329 -6.56 12.34 -7.43
N ASP A 330 -5.70 13.19 -6.86
CA ASP A 330 -5.19 14.39 -7.51
C ASP A 330 -4.59 14.05 -8.88
N SER A 331 -3.70 13.04 -8.94
CA SER A 331 -3.16 12.59 -10.22
C SER A 331 -4.23 12.10 -11.19
N TYR A 332 -5.20 11.31 -10.75
CA TYR A 332 -6.23 10.80 -11.65
C TYR A 332 -7.13 11.91 -12.16
N ALA A 333 -7.55 12.83 -11.29
CA ALA A 333 -8.34 13.98 -11.67
C ALA A 333 -7.61 14.80 -12.74
N HIS A 334 -6.31 15.04 -12.58
CA HIS A 334 -5.47 15.67 -13.60
C HIS A 334 -5.38 14.84 -14.89
N ASN A 335 -5.04 13.56 -14.81
CA ASN A 335 -4.77 12.72 -15.98
C ASN A 335 -6.04 12.45 -16.81
N VAL A 336 -7.18 12.20 -16.15
CA VAL A 336 -8.45 11.93 -16.83
C VAL A 336 -9.14 13.22 -17.23
N SER A 337 -9.35 14.14 -16.29
CA SER A 337 -10.16 15.33 -16.57
C SER A 337 -9.39 16.34 -17.41
N ALA A 338 -8.17 16.72 -17.01
CA ALA A 338 -7.45 17.80 -17.67
C ALA A 338 -6.81 17.37 -19.00
N HIS A 339 -6.36 16.12 -19.14
CA HIS A 339 -5.65 15.67 -20.34
C HIS A 339 -6.52 14.82 -21.28
N ALA A 340 -7.05 13.68 -20.81
CA ALA A 340 -7.79 12.76 -21.67
C ALA A 340 -9.15 13.32 -22.14
N LEU A 341 -9.97 13.88 -21.23
CA LEU A 341 -11.28 14.43 -21.60
C LEU A 341 -11.16 15.70 -22.43
N SER A 342 -10.25 16.62 -22.09
CA SER A 342 -9.97 17.82 -22.89
C SER A 342 -9.57 17.48 -24.32
N THR A 343 -8.83 16.38 -24.52
CA THR A 343 -8.45 15.95 -25.86
C THR A 343 -9.58 15.26 -26.60
N LEU A 344 -10.39 14.44 -25.93
CA LEU A 344 -11.61 13.91 -26.54
C LEU A 344 -12.52 15.05 -27.01
N ALA A 345 -12.70 16.07 -26.18
CA ALA A 345 -13.40 17.28 -26.56
C ALA A 345 -12.74 17.95 -27.77
N TRP A 346 -11.43 18.18 -27.76
CA TRP A 346 -10.70 18.75 -28.90
C TRP A 346 -10.90 17.95 -30.20
N TRP A 347 -10.78 16.62 -30.18
CA TRP A 347 -11.02 15.79 -31.36
C TRP A 347 -12.48 15.82 -31.83
N PHE A 348 -13.44 15.86 -30.90
CA PHE A 348 -14.85 16.00 -31.26
C PHE A 348 -15.16 17.37 -31.87
N TYR A 349 -14.62 18.46 -31.31
CA TYR A 349 -14.74 19.80 -31.89
C TYR A 349 -14.11 19.87 -33.26
N ARG A 350 -12.87 19.37 -33.41
CA ARG A 350 -12.19 19.33 -34.72
C ARG A 350 -12.96 18.53 -35.77
N ARG A 351 -13.56 17.41 -35.38
CA ARG A 351 -14.36 16.59 -36.30
C ARG A 351 -15.70 17.24 -36.62
N ALA A 352 -16.30 17.95 -35.67
CA ALA A 352 -17.50 18.74 -35.90
C ALA A 352 -17.21 19.92 -36.84
N ASP A 353 -16.09 20.63 -36.67
CA ASP A 353 -15.63 21.69 -37.56
C ASP A 353 -15.34 21.15 -38.96
N LEU A 354 -14.63 20.02 -39.08
CA LEU A 354 -14.44 19.35 -40.37
C LEU A 354 -15.77 18.95 -41.02
N MET A 355 -16.76 18.51 -40.26
CA MET A 355 -18.10 18.19 -40.78
C MET A 355 -18.93 19.43 -41.14
N ARG A 356 -18.60 20.60 -40.58
CA ARG A 356 -19.15 21.91 -40.96
C ARG A 356 -18.45 22.45 -42.22
N ASP A 357 -17.13 22.34 -42.29
CA ASP A 357 -16.28 22.70 -43.43
C ASP A 357 -16.42 21.71 -44.62
N GLU A 358 -16.91 20.49 -44.40
CA GLU A 358 -17.42 19.54 -45.41
C GLU A 358 -18.78 19.98 -45.99
N GLU A 359 -19.13 21.25 -45.90
CA GLU A 359 -19.56 21.96 -47.11
C GLU A 359 -18.42 21.89 -48.15
N LEU A 360 -18.18 20.67 -48.68
CA LEU A 360 -17.73 20.53 -50.05
C LEU A 360 -18.54 21.54 -50.84
N ASP A 361 -17.91 22.31 -51.73
CA ASP A 361 -18.67 22.99 -52.76
C ASP A 361 -19.29 21.91 -53.63
N TRP A 362 -20.40 21.36 -53.14
CA TRP A 362 -21.19 20.33 -53.76
C TRP A 362 -21.59 20.82 -55.14
N SER A 363 -21.76 22.14 -55.30
CA SER A 363 -21.98 22.78 -56.59
C SER A 363 -20.80 22.53 -57.53
N ALA A 364 -19.56 22.77 -57.12
CA ALA A 364 -18.37 22.50 -57.94
C ALA A 364 -18.16 21.00 -58.22
N LEU A 365 -18.38 20.12 -57.24
CA LEU A 365 -18.30 18.67 -57.45
C LEU A 365 -19.40 18.18 -58.39
N PHE A 366 -20.66 18.58 -58.19
CA PHE A 366 -21.76 18.26 -59.08
C PHE A 366 -21.57 18.86 -60.46
N GLU A 367 -20.97 20.04 -60.57
CA GLU A 367 -20.62 20.64 -61.85
C GLU A 367 -19.55 19.81 -62.58
N HIS A 368 -18.52 19.33 -61.86
CA HIS A 368 -17.50 18.45 -62.42
C HIS A 368 -18.09 17.09 -62.85
N LEU A 369 -18.86 16.44 -61.98
CA LEU A 369 -19.48 15.14 -62.25
C LEU A 369 -20.58 15.23 -63.34
N SER A 370 -21.26 16.37 -63.46
CA SER A 370 -22.26 16.59 -64.53
C SER A 370 -21.63 16.68 -65.93
N LYS A 371 -20.32 16.98 -66.00
CA LYS A 371 -19.55 17.06 -67.25
C LYS A 371 -18.92 15.71 -67.63
N ASP A 372 -18.96 14.70 -66.76
CA ASP A 372 -18.43 13.37 -67.03
C ASP A 372 -19.46 12.52 -67.81
N PRO A 373 -19.18 12.11 -69.05
CA PRO A 373 -20.11 11.34 -69.88
C PRO A 373 -20.31 9.89 -69.39
N HIS A 374 -19.50 9.41 -68.45
CA HIS A 374 -19.61 8.06 -67.88
C HIS A 374 -20.50 7.99 -66.62
N ILE A 375 -20.99 9.13 -66.14
CA ILE A 375 -21.84 9.20 -64.95
C ILE A 375 -23.30 9.33 -65.35
N ASP A 376 -24.13 8.43 -64.80
CA ASP A 376 -25.57 8.43 -64.98
C ASP A 376 -26.21 9.67 -64.35
N GLN A 377 -26.71 10.58 -65.19
CA GLN A 377 -27.22 11.90 -64.76
C GLN A 377 -28.47 11.82 -63.86
N PRO A 378 -29.44 10.90 -64.08
CA PRO A 378 -30.51 10.61 -63.12
C PRO A 378 -29.99 10.22 -61.73
N LEU A 379 -29.03 9.31 -61.64
CA LEU A 379 -28.42 8.88 -60.37
C LEU A 379 -27.71 10.04 -59.67
N LEU A 380 -27.03 10.90 -60.43
CA LEU A 380 -26.38 12.10 -59.91
C LEU A 380 -27.42 13.11 -59.37
N GLY A 381 -28.56 13.23 -60.05
CA GLY A 381 -29.71 14.04 -59.63
C GLY A 381 -30.33 13.54 -58.32
N ASP A 382 -30.57 12.23 -58.21
CA ASP A 382 -31.10 11.60 -56.99
C ASP A 382 -30.14 11.75 -55.82
N PHE A 383 -28.84 11.59 -56.08
CA PHE A 383 -27.80 11.79 -55.07
C PHE A 383 -27.74 13.25 -54.59
N ARG A 384 -27.86 14.23 -55.51
CA ARG A 384 -27.94 15.66 -55.20
C ARG A 384 -29.17 15.99 -54.35
N LEU A 385 -30.33 15.41 -54.67
CA LEU A 385 -31.55 15.58 -53.89
C LEU A 385 -31.43 14.96 -52.49
N ALA A 386 -30.91 13.74 -52.38
CA ALA A 386 -30.68 13.08 -51.09
C ALA A 386 -29.72 13.87 -50.19
N MET A 387 -28.69 14.49 -50.78
CA MET A 387 -27.79 15.37 -50.03
C MET A 387 -28.46 16.66 -49.57
N LYS A 388 -29.30 17.27 -50.41
CA LYS A 388 -30.08 18.46 -50.05
C LYS A 388 -31.06 18.16 -48.92
N VAL A 389 -31.81 17.06 -49.01
CA VAL A 389 -32.75 16.61 -47.96
C VAL A 389 -32.01 16.32 -46.65
N ARG A 390 -30.83 15.68 -46.69
CA ARG A 390 -30.00 15.47 -45.48
C ARG A 390 -29.44 16.76 -44.89
N ALA A 391 -29.23 17.80 -45.71
CA ALA A 391 -28.81 19.12 -45.22
C ALA A 391 -30.00 19.84 -44.57
N GLU A 392 -31.16 19.84 -45.22
CA GLU A 392 -32.42 20.40 -44.71
C GLU A 392 -32.84 19.71 -43.40
N MET A 393 -32.85 18.37 -43.33
CA MET A 393 -33.13 17.63 -42.08
C MET A 393 -32.12 17.93 -40.96
N ARG A 394 -30.86 18.25 -41.29
CA ARG A 394 -29.85 18.65 -40.31
C ARG A 394 -30.08 20.08 -39.81
N ILE A 395 -30.46 21.00 -40.70
CA ILE A 395 -30.82 22.38 -40.35
C ILE A 395 -32.08 22.36 -39.47
N GLU A 396 -33.10 21.62 -39.87
CA GLU A 396 -34.37 21.47 -39.15
C GLU A 396 -34.16 20.79 -37.77
N ALA A 397 -33.29 19.78 -37.68
CA ALA A 397 -32.86 19.17 -36.42
C ALA A 397 -32.00 20.11 -35.54
N SER A 398 -31.35 21.13 -36.12
CA SER A 398 -30.63 22.18 -35.38
C SER A 398 -31.55 23.32 -34.92
N GLU A 399 -32.66 23.56 -35.64
CA GLU A 399 -33.62 24.62 -35.35
C GLU A 399 -34.70 24.23 -34.33
N HIS A 400 -34.93 22.92 -34.12
CA HIS A 400 -35.92 22.37 -33.20
C HIS A 400 -35.45 21.32 -32.15
N PRO A 401 -34.35 21.53 -31.41
CA PRO A 401 -34.12 20.90 -30.11
C PRO A 401 -34.17 21.96 -28.98
N ASP A 402 -34.83 21.63 -27.88
CA ASP A 402 -35.14 22.46 -26.71
C ASP A 402 -34.23 23.70 -26.50
N LYS A 403 -34.68 24.86 -27.00
CA LYS A 403 -33.84 26.05 -27.28
C LYS A 403 -33.17 26.66 -26.04
N ALA A 404 -33.67 26.41 -24.83
CA ALA A 404 -33.11 27.01 -23.62
C ALA A 404 -31.90 26.21 -23.08
N ALA A 405 -32.00 24.88 -23.04
CA ALA A 405 -30.95 24.01 -22.50
C ALA A 405 -29.73 23.94 -23.43
N LEU A 406 -29.97 23.89 -24.75
CA LEU A 406 -28.90 23.89 -25.74
C LEU A 406 -28.31 25.26 -26.01
N LYS A 407 -29.08 26.37 -25.92
CA LYS A 407 -28.49 27.72 -25.99
C LYS A 407 -27.65 28.02 -24.76
N TRP A 408 -28.09 27.59 -23.57
CA TRP A 408 -27.26 27.66 -22.37
C TRP A 408 -26.02 26.77 -22.47
N GLN A 409 -26.14 25.53 -22.99
CA GLN A 409 -24.99 24.66 -23.27
C GLN A 409 -24.07 25.23 -24.36
N ALA A 410 -24.60 25.81 -25.43
CA ALA A 410 -23.82 26.37 -26.52
C ALA A 410 -23.15 27.70 -26.12
N GLU A 411 -23.82 28.55 -25.34
CA GLU A 411 -23.24 29.76 -24.74
C GLU A 411 -22.20 29.43 -23.67
N GLN A 412 -22.41 28.35 -22.89
CA GLN A 412 -21.38 27.83 -21.99
C GLN A 412 -20.23 27.20 -22.76
N MET A 413 -20.52 26.42 -23.80
CA MET A 413 -19.50 25.84 -24.68
C MET A 413 -18.73 26.92 -25.43
N GLU A 414 -19.35 28.03 -25.85
CA GLU A 414 -18.65 29.18 -26.45
C GLU A 414 -17.78 29.90 -25.42
N LYS A 415 -18.27 30.08 -24.18
CA LYS A 415 -17.46 30.64 -23.08
C LYS A 415 -16.27 29.73 -22.73
N ASP A 416 -16.49 28.42 -22.73
CA ASP A 416 -15.46 27.40 -22.52
C ASP A 416 -14.49 27.30 -23.71
N VAL A 417 -14.97 27.54 -24.94
CA VAL A 417 -14.16 27.62 -26.17
C VAL A 417 -13.30 28.88 -26.17
N VAL A 418 -13.77 30.00 -25.61
CA VAL A 418 -12.95 31.21 -25.41
C VAL A 418 -11.89 31.01 -24.32
N ALA A 419 -12.09 30.08 -23.39
CA ALA A 419 -11.07 29.66 -22.42
C ALA A 419 -9.99 28.74 -23.03
N ILE A 420 -10.28 28.09 -24.17
CA ILE A 420 -9.29 27.39 -25.00
C ILE A 420 -8.59 28.44 -25.86
N ARG A 421 -7.25 28.50 -25.81
CA ARG A 421 -6.51 29.57 -26.48
C ARG A 421 -6.84 29.56 -27.99
N PRO A 422 -7.16 30.71 -28.62
CA PRO A 422 -7.40 30.81 -30.07
C PRO A 422 -6.23 30.29 -30.94
N GLU A 423 -5.03 30.23 -30.35
CA GLU A 423 -3.80 29.68 -30.92
C GLU A 423 -3.89 28.18 -31.20
N ASP A 424 -4.57 27.40 -30.33
CA ASP A 424 -4.78 25.95 -30.45
C ASP A 424 -5.55 25.57 -31.75
N GLY A 425 -6.13 26.59 -32.40
CA GLY A 425 -6.93 26.64 -33.63
C GLY A 425 -6.20 26.56 -34.97
N LYS A 426 -4.95 27.01 -35.06
CA LYS A 426 -4.43 27.54 -36.35
C LYS A 426 -3.79 26.50 -37.29
N ALA A 427 -3.48 25.29 -36.84
CA ALA A 427 -2.97 24.21 -37.70
C ALA A 427 -4.04 23.11 -37.82
N VAL A 428 -4.84 23.16 -38.88
CA VAL A 428 -5.88 22.15 -39.15
C VAL A 428 -5.22 20.81 -39.50
N ILE A 429 -5.23 19.86 -38.57
CA ILE A 429 -4.84 18.47 -38.85
C ILE A 429 -6.00 17.79 -39.58
N ARG A 430 -5.89 17.65 -40.90
CA ARG A 430 -6.89 16.96 -41.73
C ARG A 430 -6.64 15.45 -41.72
N TYR A 431 -7.43 14.68 -40.97
CA TYR A 431 -7.51 13.22 -41.12
C TYR A 431 -8.96 12.78 -41.45
N PRO A 432 -9.26 12.41 -42.71
CA PRO A 432 -10.62 12.06 -43.13
C PRO A 432 -11.06 10.65 -42.68
N GLY A 433 -10.15 9.82 -42.16
CA GLY A 433 -10.46 8.44 -41.80
C GLY A 433 -11.20 8.26 -40.46
N SER A 434 -11.58 7.01 -40.17
CA SER A 434 -12.17 6.64 -38.89
C SER A 434 -11.12 6.69 -37.76
N LEU A 435 -11.51 7.26 -36.61
CA LEU A 435 -10.72 7.30 -35.36
C LEU A 435 -11.19 6.27 -34.32
N ALA A 436 -12.11 5.37 -34.70
CA ALA A 436 -12.71 4.41 -33.77
C ALA A 436 -11.65 3.52 -33.09
N ARG A 437 -10.55 3.23 -33.79
CA ARG A 437 -9.44 2.41 -33.27
C ARG A 437 -8.70 3.13 -32.14
N GLU A 438 -8.38 4.40 -32.34
CA GLU A 438 -7.70 5.26 -31.37
C GLU A 438 -8.60 5.52 -30.16
N MET A 439 -9.88 5.83 -30.39
CA MET A 439 -10.87 6.02 -29.34
C MET A 439 -11.07 4.76 -28.49
N MET A 440 -11.17 3.59 -29.11
CA MET A 440 -11.34 2.31 -28.39
C MET A 440 -10.17 2.07 -27.41
N ARG A 441 -8.95 2.44 -27.79
CA ARG A 441 -7.77 2.27 -26.94
C ARG A 441 -7.75 3.25 -25.77
N LEU A 442 -8.13 4.51 -26.01
CA LEU A 442 -8.27 5.49 -24.94
C LEU A 442 -9.36 5.07 -23.95
N LEU A 443 -10.54 4.67 -24.43
CA LEU A 443 -11.64 4.20 -23.57
C LEU A 443 -11.22 2.98 -22.75
N ARG A 444 -10.52 2.01 -23.36
CA ARG A 444 -9.96 0.87 -22.63
C ARG A 444 -8.98 1.32 -21.55
N PHE A 445 -8.09 2.27 -21.85
CA PHE A 445 -7.16 2.82 -20.86
C PHE A 445 -7.90 3.46 -19.68
N LEU A 446 -8.96 4.24 -19.94
CA LEU A 446 -9.79 4.86 -18.90
C LEU A 446 -10.51 3.81 -18.03
N THR A 447 -11.06 2.76 -18.64
CA THR A 447 -11.65 1.63 -17.90
C THR A 447 -10.61 0.93 -17.02
N GLU A 448 -9.42 0.66 -17.55
CA GLU A 448 -8.33 0.05 -16.79
C GLU A 448 -7.79 0.98 -15.67
N LYS A 449 -7.83 2.32 -15.85
CA LYS A 449 -7.55 3.28 -14.78
C LYS A 449 -8.59 3.21 -13.64
N GLY A 450 -9.84 2.92 -13.94
CA GLY A 450 -10.84 2.60 -12.91
C GLY A 450 -10.47 1.36 -12.08
N ALA A 451 -9.92 0.33 -12.72
CA ALA A 451 -9.42 -0.86 -12.02
C ALA A 451 -8.17 -0.58 -11.17
N TYR A 452 -7.30 0.31 -11.63
CA TYR A 452 -6.17 0.82 -10.85
C TYR A 452 -6.65 1.43 -9.53
N TRP A 453 -7.72 2.22 -9.57
CA TRP A 453 -8.33 2.83 -8.38
C TRP A 453 -8.85 1.85 -7.35
N SER A 454 -9.58 0.83 -7.80
CA SER A 454 -9.99 -0.26 -6.91
C SER A 454 -8.77 -0.96 -6.31
N GLY A 455 -7.67 -1.06 -7.07
CA GLY A 455 -6.36 -1.53 -6.60
C GLY A 455 -5.77 -0.68 -5.47
N VAL A 456 -5.84 0.65 -5.58
CA VAL A 456 -5.35 1.59 -4.56
C VAL A 456 -6.12 1.42 -3.26
N THR A 457 -7.45 1.38 -3.33
CA THR A 457 -8.31 1.23 -2.13
C THR A 457 -8.15 -0.11 -1.42
N ARG A 458 -7.61 -1.13 -2.11
CA ARG A 458 -7.30 -2.44 -1.52
C ARG A 458 -5.97 -2.48 -0.79
N ASP A 459 -5.10 -1.50 -1.02
CA ASP A 459 -3.74 -1.38 -0.51
C ASP A 459 -2.77 -2.48 -1.02
N VAL A 460 -3.11 -3.74 -0.78
CA VAL A 460 -2.37 -4.93 -1.19
C VAL A 460 -2.96 -5.50 -2.49
N ASN A 461 -2.09 -5.85 -3.43
CA ASN A 461 -2.49 -6.58 -4.63
C ASN A 461 -1.92 -7.99 -4.64
N VAL A 462 -2.79 -8.98 -4.85
CA VAL A 462 -2.43 -10.40 -4.83
C VAL A 462 -2.15 -10.92 -6.25
N GLY A 463 -1.00 -11.57 -6.41
CA GLY A 463 -0.54 -12.07 -7.70
C GLY A 463 -0.02 -10.97 -8.62
N GLY A 464 0.09 -11.28 -9.90
CA GLY A 464 0.44 -10.28 -10.90
C GLY A 464 0.42 -10.84 -12.31
N LYS A 465 1.06 -10.11 -13.21
CA LYS A 465 1.18 -10.50 -14.62
C LYS A 465 2.62 -10.32 -15.08
N VAL A 466 3.19 -11.37 -15.66
CA VAL A 466 4.45 -11.24 -16.41
C VAL A 466 4.13 -10.80 -17.83
N SER A 467 4.78 -9.75 -18.31
CA SER A 467 4.63 -9.25 -19.67
C SER A 467 5.97 -8.87 -20.26
N SER A 468 6.11 -9.01 -21.58
CA SER A 468 7.29 -8.46 -22.24
C SER A 468 7.22 -6.94 -22.23
N LEU A 469 8.36 -6.26 -22.05
CA LEU A 469 8.41 -4.81 -22.11
C LEU A 469 7.93 -4.28 -23.47
N TYR A 470 8.17 -5.05 -24.56
CA TYR A 470 7.59 -4.76 -25.87
C TYR A 470 6.06 -4.71 -25.83
N SER A 471 5.39 -5.68 -25.20
CA SER A 471 3.93 -5.72 -25.15
C SER A 471 3.36 -4.48 -24.44
N ILE A 472 4.01 -4.08 -23.34
CA ILE A 472 3.62 -2.93 -22.53
C ILE A 472 3.85 -1.62 -23.29
N LEU A 473 5.07 -1.40 -23.79
CA LEU A 473 5.40 -0.15 -24.47
C LEU A 473 4.69 -0.04 -25.82
N TRP A 474 4.68 -1.10 -26.64
CA TRP A 474 4.15 -1.00 -28.00
C TRP A 474 2.63 -1.06 -28.07
N TYR A 475 1.99 -2.07 -27.48
CA TYR A 475 0.55 -2.28 -27.68
C TYR A 475 -0.32 -1.43 -26.75
N ASP A 476 0.09 -1.30 -25.49
CA ASP A 476 -0.70 -0.61 -24.47
C ASP A 476 -0.35 0.90 -24.40
N PHE A 477 0.94 1.28 -24.44
CA PHE A 477 1.38 2.66 -24.26
C PHE A 477 1.49 3.48 -25.57
N ILE A 478 2.44 3.16 -26.46
CA ILE A 478 2.73 3.88 -27.72
C ILE A 478 1.54 3.87 -28.67
N ASN A 479 0.92 2.71 -28.83
CA ASN A 479 -0.17 2.57 -29.78
C ASN A 479 -1.49 3.11 -29.21
N ASN A 480 -1.46 3.87 -28.11
CA ASN A 480 -2.57 4.70 -27.61
C ASN A 480 -2.23 6.19 -27.80
N PRO A 481 -2.26 6.71 -29.03
CA PRO A 481 -1.78 8.07 -29.33
C PRO A 481 -2.65 9.15 -28.68
N PHE A 482 -3.95 8.89 -28.47
CA PHE A 482 -4.86 9.80 -27.78
C PHE A 482 -4.72 9.78 -26.27
N TYR A 483 -3.89 8.90 -25.72
CA TYR A 483 -3.42 9.06 -24.35
C TYR A 483 -2.06 9.77 -24.38
N LEU A 484 -1.08 9.22 -25.08
CA LEU A 484 0.29 9.73 -25.05
C LEU A 484 0.39 11.18 -25.53
N GLY A 485 -0.21 11.50 -26.69
CA GLY A 485 -0.19 12.83 -27.28
C GLY A 485 -1.00 13.87 -26.52
N THR A 486 -1.66 13.48 -25.42
CA THR A 486 -2.50 14.38 -24.60
C THR A 486 -1.82 14.84 -23.33
N ILE A 487 -0.88 14.03 -22.84
CA ILE A 487 -0.12 14.33 -21.62
C ILE A 487 0.66 15.65 -21.80
N ALA A 488 1.15 15.92 -23.01
CA ALA A 488 1.85 17.15 -23.35
C ALA A 488 1.00 18.16 -24.18
N LYS A 489 -0.29 17.86 -24.44
CA LYS A 489 -1.16 18.72 -25.26
C LYS A 489 -1.43 20.07 -24.61
N THR A 490 -1.51 20.13 -23.29
CA THR A 490 -1.70 21.41 -22.57
C THR A 490 -0.58 22.40 -22.83
N GLU A 491 0.58 21.91 -23.29
CA GLU A 491 1.73 22.72 -23.71
C GLU A 491 1.90 22.76 -25.24
N ASP A 492 0.87 22.40 -26.01
CA ASP A 492 0.85 22.37 -27.49
C ASP A 492 1.88 21.44 -28.15
N ILE A 493 2.32 20.40 -27.44
CA ILE A 493 3.25 19.40 -27.98
C ILE A 493 2.44 18.23 -28.56
N LEU A 494 2.46 18.12 -29.89
CA LEU A 494 1.70 17.11 -30.64
C LEU A 494 2.56 15.94 -31.16
N ASN A 495 3.87 16.01 -30.99
CA ASN A 495 4.82 14.98 -31.41
C ASN A 495 5.67 14.51 -30.21
N ILE A 496 5.65 13.21 -29.94
CA ILE A 496 6.41 12.56 -28.88
C ILE A 496 7.22 11.39 -29.46
N LYS A 497 8.55 11.44 -29.26
CA LYS A 497 9.51 10.40 -29.66
C LYS A 497 9.92 9.58 -28.45
N ILE A 498 9.94 8.26 -28.57
CA ILE A 498 10.38 7.35 -27.51
C ILE A 498 11.74 6.77 -27.87
N ARG A 499 12.77 7.17 -27.14
CA ARG A 499 14.15 6.64 -27.19
C ARG A 499 14.27 5.49 -26.18
N ILE A 500 14.79 4.34 -26.62
CA ILE A 500 15.04 3.19 -25.75
C ILE A 500 16.54 2.97 -25.67
N ILE A 501 17.04 2.84 -24.43
CA ILE A 501 18.45 2.56 -24.15
C ILE A 501 18.52 1.28 -23.32
N ILE A 502 19.24 0.29 -23.82
CA ILE A 502 19.53 -0.96 -23.12
C ILE A 502 21.00 -0.92 -22.71
N TYR A 503 21.25 -0.96 -21.41
CA TYR A 503 22.59 -0.97 -20.84
C TYR A 503 23.07 -2.39 -20.60
N ASP A 504 24.39 -2.57 -20.54
CA ASP A 504 25.01 -3.80 -20.07
C ASP A 504 24.55 -4.16 -18.65
N ASP A 505 24.56 -5.45 -18.33
CA ASP A 505 24.20 -5.97 -17.01
C ASP A 505 25.09 -5.34 -15.91
N GLU A 506 24.56 -5.16 -14.70
CA GLU A 506 25.31 -4.56 -13.60
C GLU A 506 26.53 -5.43 -13.22
N PRO A 507 27.77 -4.89 -13.22
CA PRO A 507 28.98 -5.67 -12.94
C PRO A 507 29.03 -6.19 -11.49
N LYS A 508 29.73 -7.33 -11.29
CA LYS A 508 29.80 -8.12 -10.04
C LYS A 508 30.61 -7.49 -8.88
N SER A 509 30.76 -6.17 -8.80
CA SER A 509 31.56 -5.54 -7.75
C SER A 509 30.75 -5.24 -6.48
N ARG A 510 31.38 -5.36 -5.30
CA ARG A 510 30.90 -4.66 -4.10
C ARG A 510 30.81 -3.19 -4.47
N ARG A 511 29.61 -2.60 -4.32
CA ARG A 511 29.45 -1.15 -4.47
C ARG A 511 30.45 -0.50 -3.49
N PRO A 512 31.29 0.44 -3.94
CA PRO A 512 32.16 1.15 -3.02
C PRO A 512 31.27 1.77 -1.95
N GLU A 513 31.47 1.40 -0.70
CA GLU A 513 31.05 2.27 0.40
C GLU A 513 31.95 3.51 0.33
N GLU A 514 31.46 4.67 0.79
CA GLU A 514 32.27 5.87 1.07
C GLU A 514 32.41 6.98 -0.01
N THR A 515 31.39 7.23 -0.86
CA THR A 515 31.23 8.57 -1.48
C THR A 515 29.80 9.10 -1.34
N GLN A 516 29.64 10.43 -1.24
CA GLN A 516 28.35 11.11 -1.08
C GLN A 516 27.47 10.99 -2.34
N TYR A 517 28.10 10.97 -3.52
CA TYR A 517 27.47 10.71 -4.81
C TYR A 517 28.27 9.64 -5.56
N HIS A 518 27.56 8.69 -6.16
CA HIS A 518 28.15 7.69 -7.04
C HIS A 518 28.12 8.20 -8.47
N LYS A 519 29.28 8.55 -9.02
CA LYS A 519 29.45 8.71 -10.48
C LYS A 519 29.47 7.31 -11.08
N LYS A 520 28.38 6.91 -11.75
CA LYS A 520 28.25 5.57 -12.34
C LYS A 520 28.27 5.67 -13.86
N HIS A 521 29.20 4.93 -14.45
CA HIS A 521 29.35 4.77 -15.89
C HIS A 521 28.49 3.59 -16.36
N TYR A 522 27.78 3.78 -17.46
CA TYR A 522 27.00 2.75 -18.13
C TYR A 522 27.46 2.61 -19.56
N GLN A 523 27.72 1.37 -19.96
CA GLN A 523 27.90 1.03 -21.35
C GLN A 523 26.55 0.70 -21.96
N THR A 524 26.29 1.27 -23.14
CA THR A 524 25.04 1.06 -23.88
C THR A 524 25.23 -0.07 -24.90
N GLU A 525 24.42 -1.12 -24.77
CA GLU A 525 24.34 -2.19 -25.76
C GLU A 525 23.54 -1.70 -26.98
N ASN A 526 22.41 -1.03 -26.72
CA ASN A 526 21.52 -0.53 -27.76
C ASN A 526 20.97 0.84 -27.40
N ASP A 527 20.99 1.75 -28.38
CA ASP A 527 20.40 3.08 -28.28
C ASP A 527 19.75 3.51 -29.60
N GLY A 528 18.57 4.11 -29.50
CA GLY A 528 17.88 4.77 -30.59
C GLY A 528 16.40 5.00 -30.36
N ILE A 529 15.79 5.72 -31.31
CA ILE A 529 14.34 5.95 -31.34
C ILE A 529 13.63 4.64 -31.71
N PHE A 530 12.77 4.18 -30.81
CA PHE A 530 11.94 2.99 -30.99
C PHE A 530 10.66 3.32 -31.75
N ALA A 531 9.99 4.41 -31.38
CA ALA A 531 8.73 4.84 -31.98
C ALA A 531 8.56 6.36 -31.86
N GLU A 532 7.72 6.91 -32.73
CA GLU A 532 7.29 8.31 -32.71
C GLU A 532 5.76 8.34 -32.76
N VAL A 533 5.14 9.17 -31.94
CA VAL A 533 3.70 9.40 -31.91
C VAL A 533 3.47 10.85 -32.29
N ASP A 534 2.88 11.06 -33.46
CA ASP A 534 2.77 12.35 -34.11
C ASP A 534 1.30 12.58 -34.47
N LEU A 535 0.61 13.36 -33.64
CA LEU A 535 -0.78 13.74 -33.86
C LEU A 535 -0.92 14.73 -35.02
N SER A 536 0.15 15.46 -35.36
CA SER A 536 0.12 16.50 -36.39
C SER A 536 0.19 15.96 -37.82
N ASN A 537 0.82 14.79 -38.00
CA ASN A 537 1.07 14.22 -39.31
C ASN A 537 0.66 12.73 -39.35
N PRO A 538 -0.65 12.44 -39.51
CA PRO A 538 -1.17 11.09 -39.63
C PRO A 538 -0.66 10.43 -40.93
N ARG A 539 -0.40 9.13 -40.86
CA ARG A 539 0.01 8.35 -42.04
C ARG A 539 -1.14 8.27 -43.07
N GLU A 540 -0.83 8.59 -44.31
CA GLU A 540 -1.78 8.52 -45.44
C GLU A 540 -2.16 7.06 -45.82
N ASN A 541 -1.24 6.11 -45.64
CA ASN A 541 -1.37 4.75 -46.17
C ASN A 541 -1.58 3.69 -45.07
N LEU A 542 -2.84 3.34 -44.78
CA LEU A 542 -3.19 2.09 -44.07
C LEU A 542 -3.81 1.01 -44.98
N TYR A 543 -4.12 1.34 -46.23
CA TYR A 543 -4.82 0.46 -47.19
C TYR A 543 -3.92 0.01 -48.34
N THR A 544 -2.78 -0.65 -48.06
CA THR A 544 -2.13 -1.49 -49.08
C THR A 544 -2.48 -2.95 -48.82
N LYS A 545 -3.10 -3.60 -49.82
CA LYS A 545 -3.62 -4.98 -49.78
C LYS A 545 -2.55 -6.06 -49.61
N ASP A 546 -1.27 -5.71 -49.54
CA ASP A 546 -0.19 -6.66 -49.43
C ASP A 546 -0.08 -7.25 -48.02
N ALA A 547 0.48 -8.44 -47.93
CA ALA A 547 0.62 -9.27 -46.73
C ALA A 547 1.36 -8.57 -45.58
N GLN A 548 0.70 -7.62 -44.91
CA GLN A 548 1.24 -6.92 -43.77
C GLN A 548 1.20 -7.83 -42.54
N ALA A 549 2.34 -7.94 -41.85
CA ALA A 549 2.44 -8.64 -40.58
C ALA A 549 1.35 -8.16 -39.58
N PRO A 550 0.79 -9.02 -38.70
CA PRO A 550 -0.39 -8.72 -37.89
C PRO A 550 -0.33 -7.40 -37.09
N HIS A 551 0.86 -7.02 -36.63
CA HIS A 551 1.09 -5.80 -35.86
C HIS A 551 0.93 -4.50 -36.68
N ASN A 552 1.05 -4.56 -38.00
CA ASN A 552 0.81 -3.42 -38.90
C ASN A 552 -0.69 -3.19 -39.10
N ARG A 553 -1.52 -4.24 -39.08
CA ARG A 553 -3.00 -4.11 -39.17
C ARG A 553 -3.62 -3.39 -37.97
N THR A 554 -2.96 -3.48 -36.81
CA THR A 554 -3.41 -2.88 -35.55
C THR A 554 -2.77 -1.53 -35.23
N LEU A 555 -1.88 -1.02 -36.07
CA LEU A 555 -1.13 0.21 -35.82
C LEU A 555 -2.04 1.43 -35.98
N SER A 556 -1.94 2.39 -35.08
CA SER A 556 -2.61 3.67 -35.24
C SER A 556 -2.00 4.49 -36.37
N VAL A 557 -2.82 5.33 -37.00
CA VAL A 557 -2.42 6.28 -38.05
C VAL A 557 -1.38 7.30 -37.56
N PHE A 558 -1.37 7.61 -36.25
CA PHE A 558 -0.48 8.61 -35.65
C PHE A 558 0.85 8.04 -35.15
N VAL A 559 1.08 6.72 -35.26
CA VAL A 559 2.27 6.08 -34.71
C VAL A 559 3.24 5.75 -35.80
N LYS A 560 4.47 6.28 -35.79
CA LYS A 560 5.60 6.02 -36.69
C LYS A 560 6.60 5.03 -36.05
N LYS A 561 7.11 4.07 -36.82
CA LYS A 561 8.16 3.13 -36.37
C LYS A 561 9.50 3.83 -36.45
N GLY A 562 10.35 3.70 -35.43
CA GLY A 562 11.71 4.21 -35.46
C GLY A 562 12.62 3.40 -36.40
N LYS A 563 13.77 3.96 -36.78
CA LYS A 563 14.73 3.34 -37.73
C LYS A 563 15.20 1.95 -37.28
N LYS A 564 15.39 1.74 -35.98
CA LYS A 564 15.86 0.47 -35.38
C LYS A 564 14.71 -0.39 -34.79
N PHE A 565 13.46 -0.21 -35.27
CA PHE A 565 12.28 -0.83 -34.66
C PHE A 565 12.35 -2.36 -34.52
N GLU A 566 12.69 -3.10 -35.57
CA GLU A 566 12.70 -4.58 -35.52
C GLU A 566 13.78 -5.12 -34.57
N HIS A 567 14.92 -4.43 -34.47
CA HIS A 567 15.98 -4.76 -33.52
C HIS A 567 15.48 -4.61 -32.08
N PHE A 568 14.92 -3.45 -31.73
CA PHE A 568 14.34 -3.21 -30.41
C PHE A 568 13.15 -4.13 -30.12
N ARG A 569 12.31 -4.43 -31.11
CA ARG A 569 11.21 -5.38 -30.97
C ARG A 569 11.70 -6.76 -30.51
N LYS A 570 12.81 -7.26 -31.06
CA LYS A 570 13.39 -8.55 -30.64
C LYS A 570 13.92 -8.47 -29.21
N ARG A 571 14.69 -7.44 -28.87
CA ARG A 571 15.28 -7.26 -27.52
C ARG A 571 14.21 -7.04 -26.44
N LEU A 572 13.28 -6.13 -26.67
CA LEU A 572 12.18 -5.80 -25.74
C LEU A 572 11.19 -6.96 -25.52
N LYS A 573 11.08 -7.90 -26.47
CA LYS A 573 10.29 -9.13 -26.28
C LYS A 573 10.95 -10.10 -25.30
N ALA A 574 12.28 -10.10 -25.21
CA ALA A 574 13.05 -10.95 -24.31
C ALA A 574 13.01 -10.43 -22.86
N ILE A 575 12.92 -9.12 -22.67
CA ILE A 575 12.80 -8.49 -21.34
C ILE A 575 11.41 -8.78 -20.75
N LYS A 576 11.35 -9.61 -19.70
CA LYS A 576 10.11 -10.03 -19.02
C LYS A 576 9.96 -9.32 -17.67
N ILE A 577 8.97 -8.45 -17.56
CA ILE A 577 8.70 -7.67 -16.34
C ILE A 577 7.46 -8.23 -15.66
N PHE A 578 7.51 -8.33 -14.34
CA PHE A 578 6.38 -8.66 -13.50
C PHE A 578 5.69 -7.39 -13.00
N PHE A 579 4.37 -7.33 -13.16
CA PHE A 579 3.52 -6.25 -12.66
C PHE A 579 2.62 -6.76 -11.53
N PRO A 580 2.82 -6.28 -10.28
CA PRO A 580 1.96 -6.62 -9.15
C PRO A 580 0.50 -6.28 -9.42
N GLY A 581 -0.43 -7.18 -9.09
CA GLY A 581 -1.86 -6.99 -9.36
C GLY A 581 -2.25 -6.91 -10.84
N GLY A 582 -1.32 -7.18 -11.76
CA GLY A 582 -1.55 -7.18 -13.21
C GLY A 582 -1.86 -5.79 -13.75
N VAL A 583 -3.15 -5.44 -13.89
CA VAL A 583 -3.58 -4.13 -14.40
C VAL A 583 -3.07 -3.00 -13.50
N VAL A 584 -3.14 -3.19 -12.17
CA VAL A 584 -2.76 -2.16 -11.20
C VAL A 584 -1.28 -1.78 -11.32
N GLY A 585 -0.38 -2.78 -11.33
CA GLY A 585 1.06 -2.55 -11.52
C GLY A 585 1.42 -1.94 -12.87
N ARG A 586 0.73 -2.31 -13.95
CA ARG A 586 0.94 -1.67 -15.26
C ARG A 586 0.60 -0.17 -15.21
N HIS A 587 -0.48 0.21 -14.53
CA HIS A 587 -0.87 1.62 -14.41
C HIS A 587 0.01 2.41 -13.45
N ALA A 588 0.57 1.79 -12.40
CA ALA A 588 1.63 2.39 -11.59
C ALA A 588 2.87 2.68 -12.45
N PHE A 589 3.27 1.73 -13.32
CA PHE A 589 4.36 1.93 -14.27
C PHE A 589 4.08 3.03 -15.29
N TYR A 590 2.86 3.13 -15.82
CA TYR A 590 2.47 4.25 -16.68
C TYR A 590 2.53 5.59 -15.96
N GLY A 591 2.13 5.64 -14.67
CA GLY A 591 2.24 6.84 -13.85
C GLY A 591 3.67 7.37 -13.77
N MET A 592 4.66 6.47 -13.61
CA MET A 592 6.08 6.85 -13.64
C MET A 592 6.46 7.55 -14.95
N ILE A 593 6.03 7.04 -16.10
CA ILE A 593 6.39 7.63 -17.40
C ILE A 593 5.60 8.92 -17.66
N GLU A 594 4.30 8.91 -17.38
CA GLU A 594 3.38 10.03 -17.56
C GLU A 594 3.81 11.28 -16.78
N ASN A 595 4.21 11.10 -15.52
CA ASN A 595 4.73 12.19 -14.71
C ASN A 595 5.99 12.81 -15.28
N GLU A 596 6.81 12.04 -16.00
CA GLU A 596 8.00 12.60 -16.65
C GLU A 596 7.64 13.46 -17.85
N ILE A 597 6.70 12.99 -18.68
CA ILE A 597 6.21 13.76 -19.83
C ILE A 597 5.62 15.09 -19.35
N ARG A 598 4.85 15.09 -18.25
CA ARG A 598 4.27 16.30 -17.65
C ARG A 598 5.29 17.31 -17.13
N ASN A 599 6.53 16.91 -16.86
CA ASN A 599 7.55 17.86 -16.39
C ASN A 599 7.90 18.91 -17.45
N VAL A 600 7.45 18.74 -18.69
CA VAL A 600 7.62 19.73 -19.77
C VAL A 600 7.12 21.13 -19.42
N LYS A 601 6.09 21.25 -18.56
CA LYS A 601 5.57 22.55 -18.07
C LYS A 601 6.57 23.36 -17.24
N HIS A 602 7.69 22.76 -16.83
CA HIS A 602 8.72 23.42 -16.02
C HIS A 602 9.89 23.95 -16.85
N TYR A 603 9.87 23.79 -18.17
CA TYR A 603 10.89 24.32 -19.07
C TYR A 603 10.61 25.79 -19.41
N SER A 604 11.66 26.50 -19.80
CA SER A 604 11.55 27.90 -20.22
C SER A 604 10.72 28.05 -21.50
N HIS A 605 10.21 29.25 -21.76
CA HIS A 605 9.38 29.53 -22.94
C HIS A 605 10.09 29.24 -24.27
N GLU A 606 11.42 29.39 -24.31
CA GLU A 606 12.22 29.10 -25.52
C GLU A 606 12.39 27.60 -25.75
N GLU A 607 12.76 26.85 -24.71
CA GLU A 607 12.87 25.38 -24.76
C GLU A 607 11.51 24.75 -25.11
N LEU A 608 10.43 25.29 -24.54
CA LEU A 608 9.07 24.82 -24.81
C LEU A 608 8.70 25.02 -26.29
N ARG A 609 9.02 26.18 -26.88
CA ARG A 609 8.82 26.44 -28.31
C ARG A 609 9.63 25.49 -29.19
N GLU A 610 10.85 25.15 -28.79
CA GLU A 610 11.64 24.13 -29.49
C GLU A 610 10.97 22.76 -29.44
N MET A 611 10.47 22.34 -28.28
CA MET A 611 9.75 21.07 -28.13
C MET A 611 8.45 21.04 -28.93
N GLN A 612 7.70 22.15 -28.95
CA GLN A 612 6.49 22.30 -29.79
C GLN A 612 6.80 22.12 -31.27
N LYS A 613 7.94 22.65 -31.74
CA LYS A 613 8.35 22.58 -33.15
C LYS A 613 9.01 21.24 -33.55
N LYS A 614 9.92 20.71 -32.73
CA LYS A 614 10.74 19.52 -33.04
C LYS A 614 10.15 18.21 -32.50
N GLY A 615 9.18 18.30 -31.59
CA GLY A 615 8.63 17.20 -30.80
C GLY A 615 9.45 16.94 -29.52
N LEU A 616 8.77 16.41 -28.51
CA LEU A 616 9.36 15.99 -27.23
C LEU A 616 9.99 14.61 -27.35
N THR A 617 11.20 14.42 -26.83
CA THR A 617 11.82 13.09 -26.77
C THR A 617 11.87 12.60 -25.32
N ILE A 618 11.26 11.45 -25.05
CA ILE A 618 11.35 10.75 -23.77
C ILE A 618 12.28 9.56 -23.90
N ALA A 619 13.24 9.45 -22.99
CA ALA A 619 14.20 8.36 -22.96
C ALA A 619 13.90 7.38 -21.83
N ILE A 620 13.94 6.08 -22.13
CA ILE A 620 13.74 4.99 -21.18
C ILE A 620 14.97 4.09 -21.22
N GLY A 621 15.74 4.12 -20.13
CA GLY A 621 16.92 3.29 -19.91
C GLY A 621 16.60 2.03 -19.11
N ILE A 622 17.10 0.88 -19.53
CA ILE A 622 16.86 -0.43 -18.90
C ILE A 622 18.20 -1.10 -18.59
N GLN A 623 18.40 -1.53 -17.35
CA GLN A 623 19.56 -2.33 -16.93
C GLN A 623 19.10 -3.51 -16.08
N GLN A 624 19.67 -4.71 -16.29
CA GLN A 624 19.50 -5.82 -15.35
C GLN A 624 20.37 -5.62 -14.12
N CYS A 625 19.79 -5.79 -12.94
CA CYS A 625 20.46 -5.58 -11.67
C CYS A 625 20.18 -6.72 -10.71
N SER A 626 21.08 -6.92 -9.76
CA SER A 626 20.87 -7.87 -8.67
C SER A 626 20.19 -7.22 -7.47
N LEU A 627 19.25 -7.94 -6.87
CA LEU A 627 18.61 -7.59 -5.60
C LEU A 627 19.61 -7.63 -4.43
N HIS A 628 20.52 -8.62 -4.45
CA HIS A 628 21.45 -8.92 -3.36
C HIS A 628 22.93 -8.68 -3.69
N ASN A 629 23.27 -8.12 -4.86
CA ASN A 629 24.64 -8.15 -5.43
C ASN A 629 25.15 -9.59 -5.67
N THR A 630 24.24 -10.50 -5.97
CA THR A 630 24.51 -11.88 -6.38
C THR A 630 24.66 -11.95 -7.91
N ILE A 631 24.95 -13.15 -8.42
CA ILE A 631 24.98 -13.43 -9.87
C ILE A 631 23.57 -13.36 -10.48
N ASN A 632 22.55 -13.48 -9.64
CA ASN A 632 21.17 -13.45 -10.07
C ASN A 632 20.74 -12.01 -10.36
N HIS A 633 20.06 -11.83 -11.49
CA HIS A 633 19.51 -10.54 -11.92
C HIS A 633 17.98 -10.57 -11.73
N GLU A 634 17.52 -10.38 -10.50
CA GLU A 634 16.12 -10.52 -10.11
C GLU A 634 15.26 -9.30 -10.47
N ILE A 635 15.88 -8.15 -10.72
CA ILE A 635 15.19 -6.87 -10.98
C ILE A 635 15.74 -6.16 -12.21
N TYR A 636 14.89 -5.35 -12.84
CA TYR A 636 15.31 -4.34 -13.80
C TYR A 636 15.32 -2.97 -13.14
N ARG A 637 16.39 -2.23 -13.38
CA ARG A 637 16.45 -0.81 -13.08
C ARG A 637 16.01 -0.01 -14.29
N ILE A 638 14.97 0.78 -14.11
CA ILE A 638 14.38 1.64 -15.14
C ILE A 638 14.75 3.08 -14.85
N SER A 639 15.27 3.77 -15.86
CA SER A 639 15.56 5.22 -15.80
C SER A 639 14.70 5.94 -16.82
N VAL A 640 14.04 7.04 -16.44
CA VAL A 640 13.17 7.82 -17.32
C VAL A 640 13.57 9.29 -17.23
N TRP A 641 13.69 9.96 -18.38
CA TRP A 641 13.98 11.40 -18.46
C TRP A 641 13.49 12.01 -19.78
N LEU A 642 13.36 13.33 -19.78
CA LEU A 642 13.19 14.13 -20.99
C LEU A 642 14.56 14.40 -21.60
N ASP A 643 14.71 14.06 -22.89
CA ASP A 643 15.95 14.23 -23.65
C ASP A 643 16.09 15.70 -24.11
N THR A 644 16.01 16.61 -23.15
CA THR A 644 16.17 18.05 -23.34
C THR A 644 17.01 18.60 -22.17
N PRO A 645 18.08 19.36 -22.46
CA PRO A 645 18.90 19.99 -21.44
C PRO A 645 18.06 20.72 -20.39
N THR A 646 18.39 20.53 -19.13
CA THR A 646 17.69 21.13 -18.00
C THR A 646 18.69 21.89 -17.14
N ARG A 647 18.31 23.08 -16.69
CA ARG A 647 19.05 23.81 -15.65
C ARG A 647 18.86 23.07 -14.32
N LEU A 648 19.94 22.47 -13.82
CA LEU A 648 19.89 21.62 -12.62
C LEU A 648 20.09 22.40 -11.32
N VAL A 649 20.41 23.69 -11.39
CA VAL A 649 20.64 24.58 -10.24
C VAL A 649 19.67 25.75 -10.30
N ASN A 650 18.95 26.00 -9.21
CA ASN A 650 18.01 27.12 -9.10
C ASN A 650 18.75 28.48 -8.99
N GLU A 651 18.02 29.56 -8.79
CA GLU A 651 18.59 30.92 -8.64
C GLU A 651 19.36 31.11 -7.32
N ILE A 652 19.01 30.35 -6.29
CA ILE A 652 19.57 30.43 -4.93
C ILE A 652 20.83 29.55 -4.78
N GLY A 653 21.11 28.69 -5.78
CA GLY A 653 22.27 27.80 -5.81
C GLY A 653 21.97 26.35 -5.43
N ASP A 654 20.73 25.99 -5.11
CA ASP A 654 20.34 24.62 -4.78
C ASP A 654 20.21 23.75 -6.03
N HIS A 655 20.74 22.54 -5.92
CA HIS A 655 20.64 21.55 -6.98
C HIS A 655 19.30 20.80 -6.92
N LEU A 656 18.61 20.65 -8.07
CA LEU A 656 17.30 20.02 -8.21
C LEU A 656 17.26 18.57 -7.68
N ILE A 657 18.37 17.84 -7.81
CA ILE A 657 18.49 16.48 -7.23
C ILE A 657 18.22 16.48 -5.73
N ASN A 658 18.75 17.45 -4.98
CA ASN A 658 18.64 17.44 -3.52
C ASN A 658 17.21 17.73 -3.10
N ARG A 659 16.61 18.74 -3.71
CA ARG A 659 15.20 19.08 -3.47
C ARG A 659 14.29 17.89 -3.75
N LYS A 660 14.53 17.16 -4.85
CA LYS A 660 13.78 15.92 -5.14
C LYS A 660 14.10 14.82 -4.13
N TRP A 661 15.36 14.67 -3.72
CA TRP A 661 15.76 13.66 -2.74
C TRP A 661 15.11 13.90 -1.39
N GLU A 662 15.16 15.11 -0.84
CA GLU A 662 14.54 15.48 0.43
C GLU A 662 13.03 15.20 0.43
N ALA A 663 12.34 15.54 -0.66
CA ALA A 663 10.92 15.23 -0.81
C ALA A 663 10.65 13.71 -0.89
N LEU A 664 11.54 12.95 -1.55
CA LEU A 664 11.41 11.50 -1.71
C LEU A 664 11.83 10.71 -0.47
N ASP A 665 12.78 11.21 0.31
CA ASP A 665 13.26 10.64 1.57
C ASP A 665 12.30 10.95 2.73
N GLY A 666 11.66 12.13 2.70
CA GLY A 666 10.69 12.60 3.68
C GLY A 666 9.29 11.95 3.59
N GLU A 667 8.35 12.42 4.41
CA GLU A 667 7.01 11.85 4.49
C GLU A 667 6.11 12.23 3.31
N ILE A 668 4.97 11.53 3.15
CA ILE A 668 3.98 11.82 2.10
C ILE A 668 2.82 12.69 2.61
N PHE A 669 2.87 13.12 3.86
CA PHE A 669 1.97 14.08 4.48
C PHE A 669 2.80 15.05 5.34
N ASP A 670 2.24 16.22 5.62
CA ASP A 670 2.85 17.23 6.46
C ASP A 670 2.77 16.84 7.94
N LYS A 671 3.88 16.92 8.68
CA LYS A 671 3.94 16.46 10.08
C LYS A 671 3.10 17.27 11.05
N LYS A 672 2.84 18.54 10.75
CA LYS A 672 2.10 19.44 11.65
C LYS A 672 0.60 19.33 11.45
N THR A 673 0.19 19.24 10.19
CA THR A 673 -1.22 19.27 9.78
C THR A 673 -1.77 17.88 9.43
N TYR A 674 -0.90 16.89 9.24
CA TYR A 674 -1.22 15.57 8.70
C TYR A 674 -1.90 15.61 7.32
N ALA A 675 -1.81 16.76 6.63
CA ALA A 675 -2.37 16.95 5.31
C ALA A 675 -1.51 16.23 4.26
N PRO A 676 -2.11 15.52 3.29
CA PRO A 676 -1.37 14.86 2.21
C PRO A 676 -0.51 15.84 1.41
N LEU A 677 0.73 15.47 1.11
CA LEU A 677 1.62 16.23 0.24
C LEU A 677 1.39 15.82 -1.21
N LEU A 678 0.79 16.71 -1.99
CA LEU A 678 0.37 16.43 -3.36
C LEU A 678 1.48 16.73 -4.39
N GLY A 679 1.33 16.17 -5.60
CA GLY A 679 2.20 16.45 -6.73
C GLY A 679 2.95 15.23 -7.29
N GLY A 680 3.60 15.44 -8.44
CA GLY A 680 4.22 14.36 -9.23
C GLY A 680 5.36 13.63 -8.52
N THR A 681 6.14 14.30 -7.67
CA THR A 681 7.21 13.66 -6.89
C THR A 681 6.66 12.62 -5.91
N TYR A 682 5.60 12.96 -5.16
CA TYR A 682 4.99 12.03 -4.20
C TYR A 682 4.25 10.90 -4.89
N GLN A 683 3.61 11.17 -6.04
CA GLN A 683 3.05 10.12 -6.88
C GLN A 683 4.12 9.14 -7.37
N ASP A 684 5.28 9.63 -7.85
CA ASP A 684 6.39 8.78 -8.28
C ASP A 684 6.87 7.90 -7.11
N LYS A 685 6.91 8.44 -5.89
CA LYS A 685 7.23 7.69 -4.67
C LYS A 685 6.24 6.54 -4.42
N VAL A 686 4.93 6.83 -4.46
CA VAL A 686 3.85 5.84 -4.24
C VAL A 686 3.86 4.76 -5.32
N CYS A 687 3.96 5.13 -6.60
CA CYS A 687 4.00 4.17 -7.69
C CYS A 687 5.26 3.29 -7.68
N ALA A 688 6.43 3.86 -7.39
CA ALA A 688 7.67 3.09 -7.27
C ALA A 688 7.66 2.14 -6.07
N GLY A 689 7.17 2.62 -4.92
CA GLY A 689 6.96 1.78 -3.73
C GLY A 689 6.06 0.59 -4.03
N PHE A 690 4.91 0.81 -4.69
CA PHE A 690 4.01 -0.26 -5.08
C PHE A 690 4.65 -1.27 -6.07
N LEU A 691 5.39 -0.80 -7.07
CA LEU A 691 6.02 -1.67 -8.08
C LEU A 691 7.03 -2.64 -7.46
N LEU A 692 7.73 -2.23 -6.41
CA LEU A 692 8.72 -3.07 -5.72
C LEU A 692 8.10 -3.85 -4.55
N ASN A 693 7.27 -3.21 -3.73
CA ASN A 693 6.74 -3.77 -2.48
C ASN A 693 5.38 -4.44 -2.61
N CYS A 694 4.69 -4.30 -3.76
CA CYS A 694 3.33 -4.83 -4.02
C CYS A 694 2.23 -4.29 -3.10
N ASN A 695 2.55 -3.26 -2.30
CA ASN A 695 1.66 -2.63 -1.34
C ASN A 695 1.79 -1.11 -1.45
N PHE A 696 0.66 -0.41 -1.60
CA PHE A 696 0.62 1.04 -1.73
C PHE A 696 0.97 1.77 -0.43
N SER A 697 0.64 1.20 0.73
CA SER A 697 1.01 1.79 2.02
C SER A 697 2.46 1.55 2.41
N HIS A 698 3.16 0.59 1.78
CA HIS A 698 4.60 0.38 1.97
C HIS A 698 5.41 1.37 1.10
N VAL A 699 5.15 2.67 1.27
CA VAL A 699 5.75 3.76 0.51
C VAL A 699 6.80 4.54 1.32
N GLN A 700 6.76 4.42 2.65
CA GLN A 700 7.74 5.00 3.57
C GLN A 700 8.68 3.90 4.10
N SER A 701 9.89 4.27 4.49
CA SER A 701 10.85 3.32 5.08
C SER A 701 10.42 3.03 6.51
N GLY A 702 10.24 1.75 6.84
CA GLY A 702 10.11 1.26 8.21
C GLY A 702 9.19 2.09 9.09
N ASP A 703 7.87 1.97 8.89
CA ASP A 703 6.87 2.74 9.62
C ASP A 703 7.16 2.83 11.13
N ARG A 704 6.92 4.06 11.61
CA ARG A 704 6.89 4.56 13.00
C ARG A 704 8.19 5.24 13.43
N ASP A 705 8.11 6.57 13.49
CA ASP A 705 8.97 7.50 14.25
C ASP A 705 10.24 8.03 13.51
N PRO A 706 10.34 9.34 13.22
CA PRO A 706 11.57 10.03 12.77
C PRO A 706 12.77 9.86 13.70
N ASP A 707 12.52 9.59 14.98
CA ASP A 707 13.51 9.34 16.03
C ASP A 707 13.79 7.83 16.22
N ARG A 708 13.19 6.97 15.38
CA ARG A 708 13.40 5.51 15.42
C ARG A 708 14.85 5.14 15.13
N ASP A 709 15.30 4.14 15.87
CA ASP A 709 16.53 3.42 15.61
C ASP A 709 16.50 2.72 14.23
N LYS A 710 17.18 3.32 13.26
CA LYS A 710 17.39 2.80 11.89
C LYS A 710 18.15 1.46 11.86
N SER A 711 18.67 0.97 13.00
CA SER A 711 19.21 -0.38 13.12
C SER A 711 18.17 -1.50 12.85
N LYS A 712 16.88 -1.16 12.84
CA LYS A 712 15.75 -2.07 12.55
C LYS A 712 15.29 -2.08 11.10
N ASP A 713 15.86 -1.26 10.22
CA ASP A 713 15.50 -1.26 8.80
C ASP A 713 15.87 -2.59 8.16
N SER A 714 14.98 -3.14 7.33
CA SER A 714 15.37 -4.31 6.54
C SER A 714 16.50 -3.89 5.60
N GLY A 715 17.41 -4.79 5.26
CA GLY A 715 18.46 -4.41 4.31
C GLY A 715 17.90 -4.02 2.93
N ARG A 716 16.63 -4.37 2.62
CA ARG A 716 15.93 -3.93 1.40
C ARG A 716 15.63 -2.45 1.47
N ASP A 717 15.12 -2.01 2.62
CA ASP A 717 14.79 -0.61 2.87
C ASP A 717 16.07 0.23 2.82
N ALA A 718 17.10 -0.19 3.56
CA ALA A 718 18.41 0.46 3.53
C ALA A 718 19.01 0.53 2.11
N ARG A 719 18.71 -0.45 1.25
CA ARG A 719 19.27 -0.53 -0.10
C ARG A 719 18.40 0.13 -1.17
N TYR A 720 17.08 0.18 -1.07
CA TYR A 720 16.24 0.63 -2.18
C TYR A 720 15.41 1.85 -1.84
N TYR A 721 15.29 2.22 -0.57
CA TYR A 721 14.70 3.49 -0.18
C TYR A 721 15.60 4.67 -0.57
N PRO A 722 15.05 5.86 -0.91
CA PRO A 722 13.67 6.05 -1.37
C PRO A 722 13.41 5.25 -2.66
N TRP A 723 12.25 4.61 -2.76
CA TRP A 723 11.90 3.61 -3.80
C TRP A 723 12.06 4.11 -5.25
N VAL A 724 12.06 5.43 -5.42
CA VAL A 724 12.49 6.15 -6.64
C VAL A 724 13.61 7.11 -6.26
N ARG A 725 14.61 7.23 -7.14
CA ARG A 725 15.79 8.06 -6.91
C ARG A 725 15.97 9.12 -7.99
N PRO A 726 16.23 10.38 -7.60
CA PRO A 726 16.71 11.38 -8.52
C PRO A 726 18.16 11.08 -8.94
N ALA A 727 18.46 11.28 -10.20
CA ALA A 727 19.79 11.22 -10.77
C ALA A 727 19.94 12.34 -11.80
N CYS A 728 21.17 12.71 -12.15
CA CYS A 728 21.42 13.56 -13.30
C CYS A 728 22.60 13.05 -14.12
N SER A 729 22.67 13.45 -15.37
CA SER A 729 23.86 13.28 -16.20
C SER A 729 24.27 14.61 -16.79
N GLN A 730 25.54 14.74 -17.17
CA GLN A 730 25.99 15.86 -17.98
C GLN A 730 25.40 15.76 -19.40
N LEU A 731 25.56 16.82 -20.19
CA LEU A 731 25.35 16.73 -21.63
C LEU A 731 26.38 15.75 -22.20
N GLU A 732 25.98 14.87 -23.12
CA GLU A 732 26.89 13.90 -23.74
C GLU A 732 28.05 14.68 -24.41
N GLU A 733 29.29 14.43 -23.97
CA GLU A 733 30.50 14.93 -24.64
C GLU A 733 30.83 13.99 -25.81
N GLU A 734 31.25 14.54 -26.96
CA GLU A 734 31.51 13.77 -28.19
C GLU A 734 32.65 12.73 -28.05
N GLU A 735 33.40 12.75 -26.94
CA GLU A 735 34.66 12.01 -26.75
C GLU A 735 34.50 10.52 -26.41
N GLU A 736 33.35 10.05 -25.90
CA GLU A 736 33.09 8.63 -25.61
C GLU A 736 31.72 8.15 -26.13
N PRO A 737 31.60 7.78 -27.42
CA PRO A 737 30.35 7.25 -27.96
C PRO A 737 29.96 5.95 -27.25
N ASN A 738 28.71 5.88 -26.78
CA ASN A 738 28.07 4.76 -26.08
C ASN A 738 28.29 4.66 -24.55
N THR A 739 28.99 5.62 -23.92
CA THR A 739 29.10 5.70 -22.45
C THR A 739 28.12 6.74 -21.88
N HIS A 740 27.26 6.35 -20.94
CA HIS A 740 26.42 7.28 -20.17
C HIS A 740 26.95 7.43 -18.74
N ILE A 741 27.07 8.66 -18.25
CA ILE A 741 27.54 8.95 -16.89
C ILE A 741 26.39 9.54 -16.08
N ASP A 742 25.92 8.82 -15.04
CA ASP A 742 24.96 9.36 -14.08
C ASP A 742 25.63 9.69 -12.74
N TYR A 743 25.18 10.77 -12.13
CA TYR A 743 25.44 11.15 -10.75
C TYR A 743 24.22 10.76 -9.92
N LYS A 744 24.42 9.87 -8.94
CA LYS A 744 23.35 9.35 -8.06
C LYS A 744 23.69 9.60 -6.61
N LEU A 745 22.70 10.01 -5.81
CA LEU A 745 22.86 10.09 -4.36
C LEU A 745 23.07 8.69 -3.74
N SER A 746 23.96 8.62 -2.76
CA SER A 746 24.34 7.37 -2.09
C SER A 746 23.21 6.76 -1.25
N TYR A 747 23.29 5.44 -1.08
CA TYR A 747 22.37 4.58 -0.33
C TYR A 747 22.41 4.89 1.18
N ASN A 748 23.61 5.12 1.71
CA ASN A 748 23.84 5.48 3.10
C ASN A 748 24.07 6.98 3.14
N ASN A 749 22.99 7.73 3.34
CA ASN A 749 23.01 9.18 3.35
C ASN A 749 24.06 9.72 4.36
N PRO A 750 25.17 10.38 3.91
CA PRO A 750 26.11 11.04 4.80
C PRO A 750 25.74 12.52 5.01
N LEU A 751 24.51 12.95 4.67
CA LEU A 751 24.04 14.32 4.91
C LEU A 751 24.07 14.72 6.40
N LYS A 752 24.28 13.75 7.31
CA LYS A 752 24.67 14.00 8.70
C LYS A 752 26.07 13.44 8.94
N LYS A 753 27.12 14.24 8.73
CA LYS A 753 28.44 13.90 9.28
C LYS A 753 28.34 13.94 10.81
N ARG A 754 28.18 12.77 11.44
CA ARG A 754 28.49 12.60 12.87
C ARG A 754 29.99 12.81 13.05
N GLN A 755 30.46 14.05 13.21
CA GLN A 755 31.80 14.26 13.74
C GLN A 755 31.76 13.89 15.22
N LYS A 756 32.26 12.69 15.56
CA LYS A 756 32.70 12.46 16.94
C LYS A 756 33.90 13.38 17.18
N LYS A 757 33.74 14.45 17.95
CA LYS A 757 34.90 15.08 18.60
C LYS A 757 35.03 14.61 20.05
N ASP A 758 36.30 14.50 20.41
CA ASP A 758 36.88 13.95 21.62
C ASP A 758 36.06 14.25 22.90
N PRO A 759 35.79 13.26 23.79
CA PRO A 759 34.98 13.40 25.02
C PRO A 759 35.43 14.46 26.05
N ARG A 760 36.43 15.29 25.74
CA ARG A 760 37.14 16.15 26.69
C ARG A 760 36.66 17.61 26.74
N TYR A 761 35.76 18.05 25.85
CA TYR A 761 35.23 19.41 25.87
C TYR A 761 33.70 19.37 25.75
N GLY A 762 33.03 19.84 26.80
CA GLY A 762 31.58 19.80 26.96
C GLY A 762 30.81 20.87 26.18
N ASP A 763 29.49 20.67 26.20
CA ASP A 763 28.36 21.47 25.73
C ASP A 763 28.32 21.80 24.22
N GLU A 764 27.48 21.06 23.48
CA GLU A 764 27.25 21.20 22.03
C GLU A 764 25.98 22.03 21.74
N GLU A 765 26.10 23.08 20.93
CA GLU A 765 25.06 23.45 19.95
C GLU A 765 25.32 22.66 18.66
N GLU A 766 24.30 21.96 18.15
CA GLU A 766 24.34 21.27 16.86
C GLU A 766 24.41 22.29 15.72
N VAL A 767 25.50 22.31 14.95
CA VAL A 767 25.59 23.14 13.73
C VAL A 767 25.51 22.24 12.50
N ASP A 768 24.34 22.25 11.85
CA ASP A 768 24.14 21.72 10.50
C ASP A 768 24.92 22.56 9.49
N THR A 769 26.10 22.10 9.07
CA THR A 769 26.77 22.69 7.90
C THR A 769 26.21 22.11 6.60
N PRO A 770 25.62 22.92 5.69
CA PRO A 770 25.21 22.47 4.36
C PRO A 770 26.43 21.95 3.58
N ILE A 771 26.34 20.74 3.04
CA ILE A 771 27.45 20.16 2.28
C ILE A 771 27.50 20.80 0.87
N GLY A 772 28.67 21.31 0.47
CA GLY A 772 28.89 21.96 -0.82
C GLY A 772 28.72 21.00 -2.01
N TYR A 773 27.85 21.35 -2.95
CA TYR A 773 27.55 20.61 -4.18
C TYR A 773 28.59 20.77 -5.29
N ALA A 774 29.87 20.89 -4.91
CA ALA A 774 30.98 21.04 -5.85
C ALA A 774 31.18 19.73 -6.63
N GLY A 775 30.86 19.72 -7.93
CA GLY A 775 31.12 18.59 -8.84
C GLY A 775 29.89 17.99 -9.53
N LEU A 776 28.67 18.39 -9.16
CA LEU A 776 27.46 18.06 -9.94
C LEU A 776 27.34 18.99 -11.16
N PRO A 777 26.83 18.49 -12.30
CA PRO A 777 26.59 19.34 -13.46
C PRO A 777 25.55 20.43 -13.17
N LYS A 778 25.82 21.66 -13.61
CA LYS A 778 24.86 22.77 -13.53
C LYS A 778 23.77 22.69 -14.59
N ILE A 779 24.09 22.09 -15.73
CA ILE A 779 23.19 21.86 -16.88
C ILE A 779 23.38 20.40 -17.30
N GLY A 780 22.28 19.71 -17.58
CA GLY A 780 22.31 18.31 -17.97
C GLY A 780 20.91 17.71 -18.05
N TYR A 781 20.81 16.39 -17.92
CA TYR A 781 19.52 15.69 -17.92
C TYR A 781 19.11 15.30 -16.51
N MET A 782 17.89 15.66 -16.10
CA MET A 782 17.31 15.19 -14.85
C MET A 782 16.63 13.85 -15.07
N LYS A 783 17.03 12.82 -14.32
CA LYS A 783 16.54 11.45 -14.45
C LYS A 783 15.87 11.00 -13.17
N LYS A 784 14.87 10.12 -13.31
CA LYS A 784 14.37 9.31 -12.21
C LYS A 784 14.66 7.85 -12.43
N VAL A 785 15.00 7.16 -11.35
CA VAL A 785 15.46 5.77 -11.36
C VAL A 785 14.61 4.97 -10.38
N PHE A 786 13.98 3.90 -10.84
CA PHE A 786 13.18 2.99 -10.01
C PHE A 786 13.38 1.55 -10.46
N TYR A 787 12.81 0.59 -9.71
CA TYR A 787 13.06 -0.83 -9.91
C TYR A 787 11.75 -1.59 -10.16
N VAL A 788 11.81 -2.60 -11.01
CA VAL A 788 10.70 -3.52 -11.30
C VAL A 788 11.19 -4.96 -11.30
N TRP A 789 10.33 -5.88 -10.89
CA TRP A 789 10.65 -7.30 -10.81
C TRP A 789 10.82 -7.94 -12.20
N ARG A 790 11.83 -8.81 -12.34
CA ARG A 790 11.96 -9.70 -13.49
C ARG A 790 11.05 -10.92 -13.31
N GLY A 791 10.29 -11.26 -14.35
CA GLY A 791 9.56 -12.53 -14.39
C GLY A 791 10.52 -13.70 -14.59
N GLN A 792 10.38 -14.75 -13.77
CA GLN A 792 11.20 -15.97 -13.83
C GLN A 792 10.32 -17.22 -13.92
N PHE A 793 10.91 -18.36 -14.30
CA PHE A 793 10.13 -19.58 -14.51
C PHE A 793 9.90 -20.35 -13.21
N MET A 794 10.95 -20.53 -12.40
CA MET A 794 10.89 -21.38 -11.22
C MET A 794 11.53 -20.73 -9.98
N LEU A 795 10.90 -20.94 -8.83
CA LEU A 795 11.46 -20.63 -7.51
C LEU A 795 11.64 -21.94 -6.72
N GLU A 796 12.83 -22.15 -6.16
CA GLU A 796 13.05 -23.21 -5.18
C GLU A 796 12.72 -22.71 -3.78
N TRP A 797 11.79 -23.39 -3.10
CA TRP A 797 11.34 -23.04 -1.76
C TRP A 797 11.83 -24.08 -0.75
N THR A 798 12.93 -23.78 -0.05
CA THR A 798 13.55 -24.67 0.95
C THR A 798 13.23 -24.24 2.38
N PRO A 799 13.27 -25.14 3.37
CA PRO A 799 13.19 -24.75 4.79
C PRO A 799 14.27 -23.74 5.19
N ARG A 800 15.46 -23.75 4.57
CA ARG A 800 16.48 -22.68 4.76
C ARG A 800 16.06 -21.34 4.15
N PHE A 801 15.31 -21.35 3.04
CA PHE A 801 14.64 -20.14 2.52
C PHE A 801 13.57 -19.63 3.51
N ALA A 802 12.94 -20.52 4.29
CA ALA A 802 11.94 -20.16 5.31
C ALA A 802 12.49 -19.88 6.72
N GLU A 803 13.64 -20.45 7.11
CA GLU A 803 14.18 -20.45 8.48
C GLU A 803 15.64 -19.94 8.62
N SER A 804 16.41 -19.73 7.53
CA SER A 804 17.85 -19.43 7.70
C SER A 804 18.11 -18.07 8.33
N THR A 805 19.22 -18.06 9.07
CA THR A 805 19.84 -17.04 9.92
C THR A 805 20.36 -15.79 9.17
N SER A 806 19.63 -15.37 8.16
CA SER A 806 19.32 -13.96 7.95
C SER A 806 17.88 -13.93 7.46
N ALA A 807 16.96 -13.40 8.27
CA ALA A 807 15.55 -13.20 7.92
C ALA A 807 15.32 -12.23 6.72
N ASN A 808 16.32 -12.07 5.84
CA ASN A 808 16.50 -10.97 4.89
C ASN A 808 16.55 -11.39 3.41
N GLU A 809 16.77 -12.64 2.99
CA GLU A 809 16.79 -12.93 1.53
C GLU A 809 15.40 -13.29 0.98
N ALA A 810 14.74 -14.28 1.56
CA ALA A 810 13.38 -14.68 1.17
C ALA A 810 12.33 -13.59 1.42
N SER A 811 12.53 -12.75 2.43
CA SER A 811 11.62 -11.64 2.76
C SER A 811 11.72 -10.48 1.77
N TRP A 812 12.80 -10.40 0.97
CA TRP A 812 12.97 -9.34 -0.02
C TRP A 812 12.36 -9.68 -1.37
N ASP A 813 12.33 -10.96 -1.75
CA ASP A 813 11.85 -11.42 -3.06
C ASP A 813 10.31 -11.47 -3.12
N ASN A 814 9.77 -11.58 -4.34
CA ASN A 814 8.35 -11.66 -4.63
C ASN A 814 7.98 -13.00 -5.28
N PRO A 815 7.42 -13.97 -4.52
CA PRO A 815 7.08 -15.30 -5.04
C PRO A 815 6.05 -15.29 -6.18
N SER A 816 5.21 -14.25 -6.30
CA SER A 816 4.24 -14.13 -7.40
C SER A 816 4.88 -13.98 -8.78
N ARG A 817 6.17 -13.62 -8.88
CA ARG A 817 6.84 -13.41 -10.17
C ARG A 817 7.24 -14.69 -10.89
N PHE A 818 7.11 -15.83 -10.22
CA PHE A 818 7.49 -17.15 -10.72
C PHE A 818 6.29 -17.91 -11.27
N LYS A 819 6.50 -18.71 -12.32
CA LYS A 819 5.42 -19.55 -12.88
C LYS A 819 5.16 -20.80 -12.04
N ILE A 820 6.21 -21.39 -11.47
CA ILE A 820 6.18 -22.62 -10.65
C ILE A 820 7.04 -22.44 -9.40
N VAL A 821 6.54 -22.91 -8.26
CA VAL A 821 7.31 -23.04 -7.02
C VAL A 821 7.60 -24.51 -6.74
N HIS A 822 8.87 -24.83 -6.54
CA HIS A 822 9.38 -26.17 -6.30
C HIS A 822 9.69 -26.38 -4.81
N LEU A 823 9.13 -27.44 -4.23
CA LEU A 823 9.34 -27.89 -2.85
C LEU A 823 10.17 -29.19 -2.86
N PRO A 824 11.50 -29.13 -2.66
CA PRO A 824 12.35 -30.33 -2.63
C PRO A 824 12.02 -31.20 -1.40
N ASN A 825 12.03 -32.52 -1.59
CA ASN A 825 11.59 -33.51 -0.58
C ASN A 825 12.59 -33.78 0.56
N ASP A 826 13.77 -33.15 0.57
CA ASP A 826 14.82 -33.46 1.56
C ASP A 826 14.59 -32.73 2.89
N ILE A 827 13.72 -33.30 3.73
CA ILE A 827 13.80 -33.13 5.18
C ILE A 827 14.25 -34.47 5.75
N PRO A 828 15.51 -34.62 6.22
CA PRO A 828 15.86 -35.77 7.02
C PRO A 828 15.09 -35.67 8.33
N THR A 829 14.13 -36.58 8.53
CA THR A 829 13.58 -36.91 9.84
C THR A 829 14.66 -37.59 10.68
N SER A 830 15.64 -36.82 11.16
CA SER A 830 16.54 -37.29 12.20
C SER A 830 15.96 -36.96 13.57
N SER A 831 15.60 -38.03 14.29
CA SER A 831 14.99 -38.11 15.63
C SER A 831 13.46 -37.99 15.70
N GLU A 832 12.82 -39.13 15.95
CA GLU A 832 11.37 -39.32 16.17
C GLU A 832 10.79 -38.58 17.40
N LYS A 833 11.53 -37.66 18.03
CA LYS A 833 11.05 -36.84 19.17
C LYS A 833 10.84 -35.37 18.85
N SER A 834 11.16 -34.90 17.64
CA SER A 834 10.98 -33.50 17.21
C SER A 834 10.01 -33.34 16.02
N ALA A 835 9.46 -34.44 15.50
CA ALA A 835 8.57 -34.46 14.34
C ALA A 835 7.22 -33.73 14.54
N GLU A 836 6.80 -33.46 15.78
CA GLU A 836 5.53 -32.78 16.06
C GLU A 836 5.60 -31.24 15.96
N LYS A 837 6.77 -30.64 15.71
CA LYS A 837 6.92 -29.16 15.70
C LYS A 837 7.59 -28.54 14.48
N ALA A 838 8.06 -29.30 13.49
CA ALA A 838 8.60 -28.71 12.27
C ALA A 838 7.44 -28.27 11.35
N PRO A 839 7.25 -26.96 11.07
CA PRO A 839 6.15 -26.49 10.23
C PRO A 839 6.34 -27.02 8.80
N ASN A 840 5.30 -27.63 8.23
CA ASN A 840 5.28 -28.01 6.82
C ASN A 840 5.65 -26.79 5.96
N PRO A 841 6.61 -26.87 5.02
CA PRO A 841 6.99 -25.75 4.16
C PRO A 841 5.81 -25.18 3.34
N LEU A 842 4.74 -25.95 3.14
CA LEU A 842 3.49 -25.45 2.56
C LEU A 842 2.71 -24.50 3.48
N HIS A 843 2.84 -24.61 4.80
CA HIS A 843 2.22 -23.65 5.73
C HIS A 843 2.96 -22.31 5.75
N THR A 844 4.21 -22.25 5.24
CA THR A 844 4.94 -20.99 5.07
C THR A 844 4.74 -20.37 3.68
N LEU A 845 4.49 -21.18 2.64
CA LEU A 845 4.08 -20.71 1.31
C LEU A 845 2.58 -20.39 1.28
N ARG A 846 2.20 -19.16 1.61
CA ARG A 846 0.78 -18.79 1.59
C ARG A 846 0.33 -18.57 0.14
N ARG A 847 -0.64 -19.35 -0.37
CA ARG A 847 -1.19 -19.14 -1.73
C ARG A 847 -1.87 -17.78 -1.91
N ARG A 848 -2.16 -17.07 -0.80
CA ARG A 848 -2.53 -15.64 -0.82
C ARG A 848 -1.43 -14.72 -1.36
N ASP A 849 -0.16 -15.15 -1.37
CA ASP A 849 0.95 -14.39 -1.94
C ASP A 849 1.05 -14.60 -3.46
N GLY A 850 -0.03 -15.07 -4.10
CA GLY A 850 -0.21 -15.16 -5.54
C GLY A 850 0.32 -16.42 -6.21
N VAL A 851 0.97 -17.31 -5.46
CA VAL A 851 1.54 -18.57 -5.95
C VAL A 851 0.47 -19.65 -6.07
N VAL A 852 0.29 -20.22 -7.27
CA VAL A 852 -0.72 -21.27 -7.53
C VAL A 852 -0.08 -22.61 -7.89
N ARG A 853 0.90 -22.62 -8.80
CA ARG A 853 1.59 -23.84 -9.25
C ARG A 853 2.70 -24.18 -8.26
N ALA A 854 2.41 -25.07 -7.32
CA ALA A 854 3.39 -25.61 -6.38
C ALA A 854 3.57 -27.11 -6.63
N VAL A 855 4.82 -27.55 -6.79
CA VAL A 855 5.17 -28.95 -7.06
C VAL A 855 6.11 -29.49 -5.99
N LYS A 856 5.93 -30.76 -5.63
CA LYS A 856 6.73 -31.47 -4.63
C LYS A 856 7.58 -32.53 -5.30
N GLY A 857 8.72 -32.87 -4.68
CA GLY A 857 9.59 -33.94 -5.12
C GLY A 857 10.75 -33.49 -6.00
N PRO A 858 11.68 -34.40 -6.34
CA PRO A 858 12.82 -34.07 -7.17
C PRO A 858 12.37 -33.63 -8.57
N ILE A 859 13.05 -32.62 -9.12
CA ILE A 859 12.87 -32.15 -10.51
C ILE A 859 14.18 -32.45 -11.24
N ALA A 860 14.12 -33.25 -12.30
CA ALA A 860 15.26 -33.54 -13.15
C ALA A 860 15.60 -32.36 -14.08
N GLY A 861 16.84 -32.31 -14.58
CA GLY A 861 17.31 -31.29 -15.53
C GLY A 861 18.48 -30.47 -15.00
N ASN A 862 19.37 -30.07 -15.91
CA ASN A 862 20.58 -29.29 -15.60
C ASN A 862 20.38 -27.78 -15.87
N THR A 863 19.39 -27.43 -16.68
CA THR A 863 19.05 -26.04 -17.05
C THR A 863 17.74 -25.58 -16.40
N GLU A 864 17.53 -24.26 -16.27
CA GLU A 864 16.26 -23.71 -15.75
C GLU A 864 15.08 -24.13 -16.64
N GLU A 865 15.29 -24.18 -17.96
CA GLU A 865 14.28 -24.57 -18.95
C GLU A 865 13.88 -26.04 -18.86
N GLU A 866 14.86 -26.96 -18.75
CA GLU A 866 14.60 -28.39 -18.56
C GLU A 866 13.83 -28.61 -17.26
N ARG A 867 14.31 -28.02 -16.16
CA ARG A 867 13.65 -28.11 -14.87
C ARG A 867 12.25 -27.53 -14.90
N TYR A 868 12.04 -26.40 -15.59
CA TYR A 868 10.72 -25.81 -15.78
C TYR A 868 9.77 -26.74 -16.54
N ALA A 869 10.22 -27.39 -17.60
CA ALA A 869 9.41 -28.37 -18.33
C ALA A 869 9.03 -29.56 -17.44
N GLU A 870 9.98 -30.14 -16.70
CA GLU A 870 9.73 -31.22 -15.74
C GLU A 870 8.79 -30.81 -14.62
N GLY A 871 9.01 -29.63 -14.02
CA GLY A 871 8.13 -29.05 -13.01
C GLY A 871 6.72 -28.83 -13.54
N TYR A 872 6.56 -28.41 -14.79
CA TYR A 872 5.24 -28.23 -15.41
C TYR A 872 4.53 -29.58 -15.61
N LYS A 873 5.25 -30.64 -15.99
CA LYS A 873 4.69 -32.00 -16.08
C LYS A 873 4.20 -32.51 -14.74
N LEU A 874 4.99 -32.34 -13.68
CA LEU A 874 4.58 -32.66 -12.31
C LEU A 874 3.32 -31.88 -11.90
N TRP A 875 3.28 -30.59 -12.22
CA TRP A 875 2.12 -29.74 -11.98
C TRP A 875 0.87 -30.24 -12.71
N LEU A 876 0.98 -30.57 -14.00
CA LEU A 876 -0.14 -31.14 -14.77
C LEU A 876 -0.61 -32.46 -14.16
N ASN A 877 0.32 -33.34 -13.74
CA ASN A 877 -0.04 -34.59 -13.08
C ASN A 877 -0.81 -34.35 -11.76
N THR A 878 -0.41 -33.35 -10.96
CA THR A 878 -1.16 -32.92 -9.77
C THR A 878 -2.54 -32.35 -10.13
N LEU A 879 -2.62 -31.49 -11.15
CA LEU A 879 -3.89 -30.92 -11.64
C LEU A 879 -4.87 -32.03 -12.04
N MET A 880 -4.37 -33.09 -12.67
CA MET A 880 -5.15 -34.25 -13.10
C MET A 880 -5.38 -35.29 -12.00
N ASN A 881 -4.94 -35.03 -10.77
CA ASN A 881 -5.01 -35.95 -9.64
C ASN A 881 -4.43 -37.35 -9.97
N GLY A 882 -3.31 -37.38 -10.70
CA GLY A 882 -2.62 -38.60 -11.12
C GLY A 882 -3.31 -39.42 -12.20
N LYS A 883 -4.46 -38.97 -12.74
CA LYS A 883 -5.18 -39.68 -13.79
C LYS A 883 -4.59 -39.35 -15.17
N PRO A 884 -4.30 -40.35 -16.02
CA PRO A 884 -3.93 -40.08 -17.41
C PRO A 884 -5.15 -39.46 -18.12
N LEU A 885 -4.94 -38.31 -18.75
CA LEU A 885 -5.97 -37.59 -19.48
C LEU A 885 -5.40 -37.19 -20.85
N TYR A 886 -6.20 -37.36 -21.89
CA TYR A 886 -5.82 -37.10 -23.28
C TYR A 886 -6.86 -36.18 -23.93
N ALA A 887 -6.38 -35.13 -24.60
CA ALA A 887 -7.23 -34.20 -25.33
C ALA A 887 -6.99 -34.37 -26.84
N GLN A 888 -7.99 -34.85 -27.57
CA GLN A 888 -7.94 -34.88 -29.04
C GLN A 888 -8.48 -33.56 -29.57
N VAL A 889 -7.62 -32.77 -30.20
CA VAL A 889 -7.98 -31.50 -30.82
C VAL A 889 -8.28 -31.72 -32.30
N ILE A 890 -9.55 -31.56 -32.65
CA ILE A 890 -10.08 -31.82 -33.99
C ILE A 890 -10.37 -30.48 -34.68
N MET A 891 -9.67 -30.21 -35.77
CA MET A 891 -9.83 -28.98 -36.56
C MET A 891 -10.83 -29.22 -37.69
N LYS A 892 -11.96 -28.49 -37.71
CA LYS A 892 -13.03 -28.68 -38.70
C LYS A 892 -12.80 -27.99 -40.06
N GLU A 893 -11.59 -27.51 -40.34
CA GLU A 893 -11.23 -26.78 -41.57
C GLU A 893 -10.19 -27.53 -42.41
N GLY A 894 -10.36 -27.51 -43.73
CA GLY A 894 -9.60 -28.33 -44.69
C GLY A 894 -8.06 -28.23 -44.60
N ASN A 895 -7.42 -29.40 -44.75
CA ASN A 895 -5.96 -29.66 -44.80
C ASN A 895 -5.11 -29.33 -43.56
N GLN A 896 -5.69 -28.93 -42.42
CA GLN A 896 -4.95 -28.85 -41.16
C GLN A 896 -5.09 -30.19 -40.41
N PRO A 897 -3.99 -30.80 -39.97
CA PRO A 897 -4.08 -32.13 -39.40
C PRO A 897 -4.52 -32.05 -37.92
N GLU A 898 -5.39 -32.98 -37.52
CA GLU A 898 -5.84 -33.12 -36.12
C GLU A 898 -4.65 -33.45 -35.23
N TYR A 899 -4.71 -33.19 -33.93
CA TYR A 899 -3.62 -33.54 -33.03
C TYR A 899 -4.10 -33.91 -31.63
N VAL A 900 -3.32 -34.76 -30.95
CA VAL A 900 -3.56 -35.18 -29.57
C VAL A 900 -2.55 -34.50 -28.65
N LEU A 901 -3.03 -34.00 -27.51
CA LEU A 901 -2.21 -33.57 -26.38
C LEU A 901 -2.32 -34.62 -25.27
N ALA A 902 -1.19 -35.15 -24.83
CA ALA A 902 -1.13 -36.28 -23.92
C ALA A 902 -0.08 -36.09 -22.83
N LEU A 903 -0.45 -36.31 -21.57
CA LEU A 903 0.49 -36.53 -20.47
C LEU A 903 0.57 -38.03 -20.17
N LYS A 904 1.74 -38.63 -20.39
CA LYS A 904 2.02 -40.05 -20.20
C LYS A 904 2.84 -40.25 -18.92
N LYS A 905 2.48 -41.27 -18.14
CA LYS A 905 3.27 -41.74 -17.01
C LYS A 905 4.11 -42.93 -17.47
N GLU A 906 5.43 -42.73 -17.54
CA GLU A 906 6.41 -43.79 -17.78
C GLU A 906 6.89 -44.34 -16.41
N PRO A 907 7.56 -45.52 -16.35
CA PRO A 907 7.94 -46.15 -15.08
C PRO A 907 8.69 -45.22 -14.12
N ASP A 908 9.57 -44.36 -14.65
CA ASP A 908 10.43 -43.45 -13.87
C ASP A 908 10.24 -41.96 -14.21
N SER A 909 9.31 -41.60 -15.11
CA SER A 909 9.18 -40.21 -15.58
C SER A 909 7.75 -39.85 -16.03
N LEU A 910 7.50 -38.54 -16.19
CA LEU A 910 6.33 -38.03 -16.90
C LEU A 910 6.78 -37.52 -18.27
N ARG A 911 6.00 -37.81 -19.32
CA ARG A 911 6.28 -37.34 -20.67
C ARG A 911 5.07 -36.66 -21.27
N PHE A 912 5.25 -35.46 -21.82
CA PHE A 912 4.18 -34.73 -22.52
C PHE A 912 4.42 -34.78 -24.03
N VAL A 913 3.36 -35.07 -24.80
CA VAL A 913 3.45 -35.18 -26.25
C VAL A 913 2.28 -34.46 -26.93
N LYS A 914 2.60 -33.65 -27.94
CA LYS A 914 1.71 -33.23 -29.01
C LYS A 914 2.02 -34.07 -30.25
N GLU A 915 1.05 -34.83 -30.73
CA GLU A 915 1.19 -35.66 -31.93
C GLU A 915 0.08 -35.35 -32.93
N VAL A 916 0.47 -35.13 -34.19
CA VAL A 916 -0.46 -34.87 -35.28
C VAL A 916 -0.96 -36.18 -35.90
N ILE A 917 -2.28 -36.30 -36.07
CA ILE A 917 -2.96 -37.43 -36.70
C ILE A 917 -2.90 -37.24 -38.22
N ILE A 918 -2.06 -38.01 -38.90
CA ILE A 918 -2.00 -38.06 -40.38
C ILE A 918 -2.99 -39.14 -40.86
N ALA A 919 -3.70 -38.90 -41.97
CA ALA A 919 -4.88 -39.64 -42.46
C ALA A 919 -4.69 -41.15 -42.82
N LYS A 920 -3.68 -41.83 -42.28
CA LYS A 920 -3.61 -43.29 -42.15
C LYS A 920 -3.06 -43.56 -40.76
N ARG A 921 -3.80 -44.33 -39.94
CA ARG A 921 -3.48 -44.72 -38.54
C ARG A 921 -2.10 -45.41 -38.38
N GLN A 922 -1.01 -44.74 -38.70
CA GLN A 922 0.34 -45.11 -38.30
C GLN A 922 0.66 -44.27 -37.08
N PHE A 923 0.08 -44.67 -35.95
CA PHE A 923 0.61 -44.28 -34.66
C PHE A 923 2.04 -44.82 -34.55
N ASP A 924 2.89 -44.18 -33.75
CA ASP A 924 4.15 -44.76 -33.28
C ASP A 924 3.89 -46.21 -32.81
N PRO A 925 4.70 -47.22 -33.18
CA PRO A 925 4.55 -48.60 -32.69
C PRO A 925 4.41 -48.68 -31.16
N ALA A 926 5.06 -47.78 -30.41
CA ALA A 926 4.93 -47.68 -28.95
C ALA A 926 3.55 -47.15 -28.50
N ILE A 927 2.82 -46.46 -29.37
CA ILE A 927 1.44 -45.99 -29.16
C ILE A 927 0.44 -47.04 -29.64
N ILE A 928 0.75 -47.80 -30.70
CA ILE A 928 -0.06 -48.95 -31.12
C ILE A 928 -0.08 -49.99 -30.00
N GLU A 929 1.05 -50.26 -29.34
CA GLU A 929 1.10 -51.22 -28.22
C GLU A 929 0.27 -50.73 -27.02
N VAL A 930 0.20 -49.42 -26.76
CA VAL A 930 -0.59 -48.82 -25.68
C VAL A 930 -2.09 -48.69 -26.04
N LEU A 931 -2.42 -48.31 -27.27
CA LEU A 931 -3.80 -48.22 -27.78
C LEU A 931 -4.40 -49.60 -28.09
N ALA A 932 -3.59 -50.61 -28.41
CA ALA A 932 -4.03 -51.98 -28.67
C ALA A 932 -4.11 -52.83 -27.39
N THR A 933 -3.42 -52.45 -26.31
CA THR A 933 -3.57 -53.09 -24.99
C THR A 933 -4.64 -52.45 -24.11
N THR A 934 -5.21 -51.33 -24.52
CA THR A 934 -6.33 -50.70 -23.82
C THR A 934 -7.66 -51.06 -24.47
N ASP A 935 -8.35 -52.01 -23.84
CA ASP A 935 -9.76 -52.31 -24.07
C ASP A 935 -10.59 -51.03 -24.28
N GLN A 936 -11.47 -51.07 -25.28
CA GLN A 936 -12.22 -49.98 -25.94
C GLN A 936 -13.15 -49.09 -25.07
N LYS A 937 -12.91 -48.91 -23.76
CA LYS A 937 -13.68 -47.98 -22.89
C LYS A 937 -12.85 -47.38 -21.75
N GLN A 938 -11.66 -46.83 -21.99
CA GLN A 938 -11.03 -45.99 -20.96
C GLN A 938 -11.69 -44.61 -20.87
N LYS A 939 -12.29 -44.33 -19.70
CA LYS A 939 -12.98 -43.10 -19.25
C LYS A 939 -12.14 -41.79 -19.29
N GLY A 940 -11.07 -41.69 -20.09
CA GLY A 940 -10.06 -40.61 -20.00
C GLY A 940 -9.85 -39.75 -21.26
N GLU A 941 -10.46 -40.10 -22.39
CA GLU A 941 -10.34 -39.34 -23.65
C GLU A 941 -11.45 -38.28 -23.76
N TRP A 942 -11.11 -37.04 -24.12
CA TRP A 942 -12.11 -36.03 -24.49
C TRP A 942 -11.77 -35.31 -25.80
N GLU A 943 -12.80 -35.12 -26.62
CA GLU A 943 -12.68 -34.43 -27.89
C GLU A 943 -12.87 -32.91 -27.73
N VAL A 944 -11.95 -32.15 -28.33
CA VAL A 944 -11.96 -30.69 -28.40
C VAL A 944 -12.12 -30.29 -29.86
N LEU A 945 -13.37 -30.03 -30.25
CA LEU A 945 -13.72 -29.60 -31.60
C LEU A 945 -13.47 -28.09 -31.75
N ILE A 946 -12.56 -27.69 -32.63
CA ILE A 946 -12.17 -26.29 -32.84
C ILE A 946 -12.41 -25.88 -34.31
N ALA A 947 -12.93 -24.67 -34.52
CA ALA A 947 -13.18 -24.10 -35.85
C ALA A 947 -12.88 -22.60 -35.90
N HIS A 948 -12.40 -22.10 -37.05
CA HIS A 948 -12.28 -20.65 -37.24
C HIS A 948 -13.67 -20.05 -37.38
N ARG A 949 -13.81 -18.80 -36.95
CA ARG A 949 -15.10 -18.11 -36.94
C ARG A 949 -15.63 -17.70 -38.32
N GLU A 950 -14.77 -17.48 -39.31
CA GLU A 950 -15.19 -16.99 -40.64
C GLU A 950 -15.62 -18.08 -41.62
N ASN A 951 -15.27 -19.35 -41.35
CA ASN A 951 -15.71 -20.49 -42.15
C ASN A 951 -16.87 -21.15 -41.42
N ASP A 952 -18.07 -20.60 -41.60
CA ASP A 952 -19.29 -21.20 -41.06
C ASP A 952 -19.59 -22.47 -41.89
N THR A 953 -19.13 -23.62 -41.42
CA THR A 953 -19.28 -24.93 -42.08
C THR A 953 -20.71 -25.49 -42.00
N GLY A 954 -21.71 -24.66 -41.71
CA GLY A 954 -23.10 -25.10 -41.51
C GLY A 954 -23.32 -25.95 -40.25
N LEU A 955 -22.30 -26.10 -39.39
CA LEU A 955 -22.41 -26.81 -38.12
C LEU A 955 -23.15 -25.93 -37.09
N PRO A 956 -24.11 -26.49 -36.33
CA PRO A 956 -24.77 -25.78 -35.23
C PRO A 956 -23.73 -25.18 -34.27
N ASN A 957 -23.91 -23.90 -33.89
CA ASN A 957 -23.04 -23.18 -32.94
C ASN A 957 -22.83 -23.89 -31.58
N GLN A 958 -23.61 -24.93 -31.28
CA GLN A 958 -23.54 -25.73 -30.06
C GLN A 958 -22.41 -26.78 -30.05
N LEU A 959 -21.70 -27.01 -31.16
CA LEU A 959 -20.80 -28.17 -31.29
C LEU A 959 -19.28 -27.87 -31.29
N CYS A 960 -18.84 -26.63 -31.54
CA CYS A 960 -17.41 -26.32 -31.69
C CYS A 960 -16.94 -25.05 -30.97
N ILE A 961 -15.71 -25.09 -30.45
CA ILE A 961 -14.99 -23.96 -29.87
C ILE A 961 -14.47 -23.06 -30.99
N ARG A 962 -14.81 -21.77 -30.97
CA ARG A 962 -14.44 -20.82 -32.01
C ARG A 962 -13.14 -20.09 -31.68
N TYR A 963 -12.29 -19.91 -32.69
CA TYR A 963 -11.08 -19.08 -32.59
C TYR A 963 -10.97 -18.05 -33.73
N ARG A 964 -10.12 -17.04 -33.54
CA ARG A 964 -9.76 -16.03 -34.54
C ARG A 964 -8.30 -16.19 -34.98
N ASN A 965 -8.02 -15.92 -36.25
CA ASN A 965 -6.65 -15.90 -36.79
C ASN A 965 -5.70 -14.90 -36.07
N HIS A 966 -6.26 -13.85 -35.47
CA HIS A 966 -5.52 -12.88 -34.66
C HIS A 966 -5.67 -13.10 -33.14
N GLY A 967 -6.33 -14.18 -32.72
CA GLY A 967 -6.48 -14.56 -31.31
C GLY A 967 -5.29 -15.35 -30.77
N ILE A 968 -5.30 -15.64 -29.46
CA ILE A 968 -4.20 -16.28 -28.73
C ILE A 968 -3.88 -17.67 -29.27
N TYR A 969 -4.88 -18.40 -29.76
CA TYR A 969 -4.69 -19.75 -30.30
C TYR A 969 -3.68 -19.79 -31.44
N LYS A 970 -3.87 -18.95 -32.48
CA LYS A 970 -2.95 -18.88 -33.63
C LYS A 970 -1.66 -18.12 -33.33
N SER A 971 -1.70 -17.11 -32.45
CA SER A 971 -0.53 -16.25 -32.21
C SER A 971 0.44 -16.76 -31.15
N HIS A 972 -0.02 -17.49 -30.12
CA HIS A 972 0.79 -18.03 -29.03
C HIS A 972 1.00 -19.54 -29.15
N PHE A 973 -0.07 -20.31 -29.37
CA PHE A 973 0.02 -21.77 -29.39
C PHE A 973 0.40 -22.36 -30.76
N LEU A 974 0.03 -21.69 -31.86
CA LEU A 974 0.34 -22.14 -33.23
C LEU A 974 1.12 -21.13 -34.10
N PRO A 975 2.22 -20.52 -33.62
CA PRO A 975 3.02 -19.63 -34.46
C PRO A 975 3.65 -20.39 -35.62
N GLN A 976 3.46 -19.90 -36.86
CA GLN A 976 4.07 -20.46 -38.09
C GLN A 976 3.79 -21.97 -38.33
N ASN A 977 2.61 -22.47 -37.96
CA ASN A 977 2.26 -23.90 -38.02
C ASN A 977 3.25 -24.76 -37.22
N SER A 978 3.21 -24.64 -35.88
CA SER A 978 4.02 -25.38 -34.90
C SER A 978 4.33 -26.82 -35.32
N PRO A 979 5.53 -27.35 -34.98
CA PRO A 979 5.99 -28.66 -35.44
C PRO A 979 4.95 -29.78 -35.24
N ILE A 980 4.98 -30.72 -36.18
CA ILE A 980 4.05 -31.87 -36.27
C ILE A 980 4.12 -32.71 -34.99
N LEU A 981 5.32 -32.90 -34.45
CA LEU A 981 5.56 -33.52 -33.15
C LEU A 981 6.20 -32.48 -32.22
N SER A 982 5.61 -32.29 -31.03
CA SER A 982 6.22 -31.48 -29.96
C SER A 982 6.29 -32.32 -28.69
N VAL A 983 7.48 -32.47 -28.12
CA VAL A 983 7.71 -33.26 -26.90
C VAL A 983 8.20 -32.32 -25.82
N ASP A 984 7.59 -32.45 -24.64
CA ASP A 984 7.92 -31.66 -23.45
C ASP A 984 7.95 -30.14 -23.68
N ASP A 985 7.12 -29.67 -24.62
CA ASP A 985 6.97 -28.26 -24.96
C ASP A 985 6.03 -27.54 -23.97
N PRO A 986 6.56 -26.61 -23.15
CA PRO A 986 5.76 -25.92 -22.14
C PRO A 986 4.62 -25.07 -22.70
N VAL A 987 4.71 -24.61 -23.95
CA VAL A 987 3.63 -23.84 -24.59
C VAL A 987 2.43 -24.75 -24.86
N MET A 988 2.68 -25.99 -25.29
CA MET A 988 1.63 -26.97 -25.52
C MET A 988 1.09 -27.55 -24.21
N MET A 989 1.93 -27.70 -23.18
CA MET A 989 1.49 -28.01 -21.82
C MET A 989 0.56 -26.92 -21.26
N GLU A 990 0.84 -25.65 -21.52
CA GLU A 990 -0.03 -24.52 -21.15
C GLU A 990 -1.38 -24.58 -21.89
N LEU A 991 -1.40 -24.94 -23.18
CA LEU A 991 -2.66 -25.16 -23.90
C LEU A 991 -3.47 -26.29 -23.26
N PHE A 992 -2.81 -27.40 -22.93
CA PHE A 992 -3.44 -28.53 -22.27
C PHE A 992 -4.00 -28.15 -20.89
N GLU A 993 -3.24 -27.40 -20.07
CA GLU A 993 -3.71 -26.82 -18.80
C GLU A 993 -5.00 -26.03 -19.02
N VAL A 994 -5.00 -25.10 -19.98
CA VAL A 994 -6.15 -24.22 -20.27
C VAL A 994 -7.41 -25.01 -20.65
N LEU A 995 -7.27 -26.05 -21.46
CA LEU A 995 -8.38 -26.90 -21.89
C LEU A 995 -8.89 -27.82 -20.76
N ALA A 996 -7.99 -28.30 -19.90
CA ALA A 996 -8.31 -29.22 -18.81
C ALA A 996 -8.87 -28.51 -17.56
N THR A 997 -8.51 -27.25 -17.32
CA THR A 997 -8.91 -26.53 -16.10
C THR A 997 -10.42 -26.29 -16.05
N LYS A 998 -11.12 -26.90 -15.09
CA LYS A 998 -12.54 -26.63 -14.80
C LYS A 998 -12.69 -25.39 -13.92
N VAL A 999 -13.47 -24.41 -14.37
CA VAL A 999 -13.68 -23.15 -13.64
C VAL A 999 -15.18 -22.94 -13.41
N CYS A 1000 -15.55 -22.67 -12.16
CA CYS A 1000 -16.90 -22.33 -11.74
C CYS A 1000 -16.90 -20.92 -11.14
N ILE A 1001 -17.81 -20.04 -11.56
CA ILE A 1001 -17.86 -18.64 -11.11
C ILE A 1001 -19.27 -18.28 -10.63
N PHE A 1002 -19.39 -17.76 -9.41
CA PHE A 1002 -20.59 -17.10 -8.88
C PHE A 1002 -20.32 -15.60 -8.75
N ASP A 1003 -20.72 -14.84 -9.78
CA ASP A 1003 -20.63 -13.38 -9.79
C ASP A 1003 -21.62 -12.79 -10.80
N ASN A 1004 -22.53 -11.94 -10.32
CA ASN A 1004 -23.56 -11.33 -11.17
C ASN A 1004 -22.97 -10.48 -12.31
N ARG A 1005 -21.88 -9.75 -12.06
CA ARG A 1005 -21.25 -8.87 -13.05
C ARG A 1005 -20.60 -9.67 -14.18
N VAL A 1006 -20.00 -10.81 -13.85
CA VAL A 1006 -19.45 -11.76 -14.83
C VAL A 1006 -20.58 -12.38 -15.63
N HIS A 1007 -21.62 -12.89 -14.96
CA HIS A 1007 -22.80 -13.48 -15.59
C HIS A 1007 -23.45 -12.52 -16.63
N HIS A 1008 -23.69 -11.27 -16.24
CA HIS A 1008 -24.29 -10.26 -17.10
C HIS A 1008 -23.39 -9.89 -18.30
N ARG A 1009 -22.08 -9.80 -18.12
CA ARG A 1009 -21.13 -9.49 -19.21
C ARG A 1009 -20.98 -10.60 -20.22
N MET A 1010 -21.10 -11.85 -19.76
CA MET A 1010 -21.22 -13.02 -20.62
C MET A 1010 -22.60 -13.13 -21.28
N ARG A 1011 -23.52 -12.22 -20.94
CA ARG A 1011 -24.88 -12.09 -21.50
C ARG A 1011 -25.71 -13.36 -21.33
N LEU A 1012 -25.51 -14.10 -20.25
CA LEU A 1012 -26.18 -15.38 -20.01
C LEU A 1012 -27.68 -15.26 -19.71
N ASP A 1013 -28.17 -14.05 -19.37
CA ASP A 1013 -29.60 -13.75 -19.15
C ASP A 1013 -30.40 -13.51 -20.42
N LYS A 1014 -29.72 -13.08 -21.47
CA LYS A 1014 -30.34 -12.84 -22.76
C LYS A 1014 -30.02 -14.09 -23.55
N ASP A 1015 -30.98 -15.00 -23.72
CA ASP A 1015 -30.86 -16.23 -24.50
C ASP A 1015 -30.27 -15.95 -25.90
N GLN A 1016 -28.95 -15.76 -25.99
CA GLN A 1016 -28.30 -15.46 -27.26
C GLN A 1016 -28.41 -16.69 -28.16
N MET A 1017 -28.42 -17.89 -27.55
CA MET A 1017 -28.79 -19.19 -28.10
C MET A 1017 -29.21 -20.16 -26.97
N PRO A 1018 -30.27 -20.98 -27.13
CA PRO A 1018 -30.58 -22.08 -26.22
C PRO A 1018 -29.36 -23.01 -26.07
N GLY A 1019 -28.97 -23.36 -24.84
CA GLY A 1019 -27.87 -24.28 -24.56
C GLY A 1019 -26.46 -23.67 -24.53
N TYR A 1020 -26.30 -22.34 -24.59
CA TYR A 1020 -24.96 -21.72 -24.48
C TYR A 1020 -24.28 -22.01 -23.13
N HIS A 1021 -25.02 -22.03 -22.02
CA HIS A 1021 -24.48 -22.44 -20.71
C HIS A 1021 -23.95 -23.88 -20.74
N ALA A 1022 -24.70 -24.82 -21.33
CA ALA A 1022 -24.25 -26.19 -21.50
C ALA A 1022 -23.01 -26.29 -22.39
N PHE A 1023 -22.91 -25.50 -23.46
CA PHE A 1023 -21.70 -25.39 -24.28
C PHE A 1023 -20.48 -24.94 -23.45
N LEU A 1024 -20.62 -23.87 -22.66
CA LEU A 1024 -19.54 -23.37 -21.80
C LEU A 1024 -19.09 -24.46 -20.80
N ARG A 1025 -20.04 -25.11 -20.13
CA ARG A 1025 -19.77 -26.17 -19.14
C ARG A 1025 -19.10 -27.37 -19.78
N ASP A 1026 -19.66 -27.89 -20.87
CA ASP A 1026 -19.27 -29.20 -21.41
C ASP A 1026 -18.06 -29.11 -22.33
N LYS A 1027 -17.96 -28.04 -23.13
CA LYS A 1027 -16.87 -27.85 -24.11
C LYS A 1027 -15.74 -26.96 -23.59
N LEU A 1028 -16.05 -25.81 -22.97
CA LEU A 1028 -15.02 -24.92 -22.41
C LEU A 1028 -14.67 -25.23 -20.96
N LYS A 1029 -15.34 -26.20 -20.31
CA LYS A 1029 -15.15 -26.50 -18.88
C LYS A 1029 -15.27 -25.25 -18.01
N LEU A 1030 -16.26 -24.40 -18.31
CA LEU A 1030 -16.52 -23.12 -17.66
C LEU A 1030 -18.01 -23.02 -17.33
N SER A 1031 -18.35 -22.86 -16.05
CA SER A 1031 -19.72 -22.57 -15.63
C SER A 1031 -19.77 -21.24 -14.88
N VAL A 1032 -20.78 -20.43 -15.18
CA VAL A 1032 -20.96 -19.10 -14.58
C VAL A 1032 -22.42 -18.97 -14.15
N PHE A 1033 -22.61 -18.65 -12.88
CA PHE A 1033 -23.92 -18.60 -12.23
C PHE A 1033 -24.19 -17.23 -11.64
N LYS A 1034 -25.47 -16.90 -11.50
CA LYS A 1034 -25.95 -15.76 -10.72
C LYS A 1034 -25.79 -16.01 -9.23
N GLU A 1035 -25.53 -14.93 -8.50
CA GLU A 1035 -25.57 -14.90 -7.04
C GLU A 1035 -27.02 -14.99 -6.58
N THR A 1036 -27.51 -16.21 -6.38
CA THR A 1036 -28.90 -16.48 -6.00
C THR A 1036 -28.94 -16.83 -4.52
N THR A 1037 -29.55 -15.98 -3.70
CA THR A 1037 -29.77 -16.23 -2.28
C THR A 1037 -31.12 -16.88 -2.02
N PRO A 1038 -31.22 -17.83 -1.07
CA PRO A 1038 -32.50 -18.41 -0.69
C PRO A 1038 -33.41 -17.36 -0.07
N SER A 1039 -34.71 -17.38 -0.43
CA SER A 1039 -35.74 -16.57 0.23
C SER A 1039 -35.91 -17.04 1.69
N PRO A 1040 -36.10 -16.12 2.67
CA PRO A 1040 -36.34 -16.48 4.07
C PRO A 1040 -37.51 -17.45 4.29
N GLU A 1041 -38.44 -17.52 3.33
CA GLU A 1041 -39.65 -18.34 3.40
C GLU A 1041 -39.39 -19.82 3.13
N THR A 1042 -38.22 -20.19 2.59
CA THR A 1042 -37.93 -21.58 2.18
C THR A 1042 -36.95 -22.24 3.14
N LYS A 1043 -37.47 -22.87 4.22
CA LYS A 1043 -36.69 -23.45 5.36
C LYS A 1043 -35.57 -24.46 5.01
N HIS A 1044 -35.46 -24.92 3.76
CA HIS A 1044 -34.44 -25.87 3.31
C HIS A 1044 -33.74 -25.48 1.99
N ALA A 1045 -34.02 -24.31 1.42
CA ALA A 1045 -33.34 -23.88 0.20
C ALA A 1045 -31.91 -23.43 0.53
N THR A 1046 -30.94 -23.98 -0.20
CA THR A 1046 -29.54 -23.55 -0.14
C THR A 1046 -29.23 -22.67 -1.36
N TRP A 1047 -28.10 -21.96 -1.34
CA TRP A 1047 -27.61 -21.21 -2.51
C TRP A 1047 -27.30 -22.10 -3.73
N LEU A 1048 -27.26 -23.42 -3.54
CA LEU A 1048 -27.09 -24.43 -4.58
C LEU A 1048 -28.42 -24.93 -5.16
N SER A 1049 -29.57 -24.60 -4.56
CA SER A 1049 -30.87 -25.19 -4.91
C SER A 1049 -31.37 -24.82 -6.31
N ALA A 1050 -30.84 -23.75 -6.92
CA ALA A 1050 -31.17 -23.35 -8.29
C ALA A 1050 -30.35 -24.10 -9.37
N LEU A 1051 -29.37 -24.93 -8.97
CA LEU A 1051 -28.48 -25.63 -9.88
C LEU A 1051 -29.05 -26.97 -10.32
N THR A 1052 -28.81 -27.34 -11.59
CA THR A 1052 -29.13 -28.69 -12.09
C THR A 1052 -28.18 -29.74 -11.48
N GLU A 1053 -28.53 -31.03 -11.57
CA GLU A 1053 -27.64 -32.11 -11.10
C GLU A 1053 -26.26 -32.09 -11.80
N GLU A 1054 -26.25 -31.80 -13.11
CA GLU A 1054 -25.02 -31.67 -13.89
C GLU A 1054 -24.16 -30.48 -13.44
N ASP A 1055 -24.79 -29.36 -13.09
CA ASP A 1055 -24.09 -28.18 -12.58
C ASP A 1055 -23.53 -28.42 -11.18
N LEU A 1056 -24.27 -29.14 -10.33
CA LEU A 1056 -23.79 -29.56 -9.01
C LEU A 1056 -22.58 -30.49 -9.12
N ASP A 1057 -22.62 -31.48 -10.03
CA ASP A 1057 -21.46 -32.34 -10.29
C ASP A 1057 -20.26 -31.53 -10.82
N PHE A 1058 -20.51 -30.56 -11.71
CA PHE A 1058 -19.47 -29.68 -12.20
C PHE A 1058 -18.83 -28.86 -11.07
N VAL A 1059 -19.62 -28.30 -10.15
CA VAL A 1059 -19.12 -27.54 -8.99
C VAL A 1059 -18.29 -28.43 -8.07
N LYS A 1060 -18.76 -29.65 -7.76
CA LYS A 1060 -18.02 -30.61 -6.92
C LYS A 1060 -16.65 -30.96 -7.52
N ASN A 1061 -16.57 -31.06 -8.84
CA ASN A 1061 -15.38 -31.48 -9.57
C ASN A 1061 -14.56 -30.32 -10.18
N CYS A 1062 -14.92 -29.06 -9.93
CA CYS A 1062 -14.21 -27.91 -10.53
C CYS A 1062 -12.80 -27.74 -9.96
N HIS A 1063 -11.82 -27.22 -10.70
CA HIS A 1063 -10.50 -26.91 -10.12
C HIS A 1063 -10.52 -25.56 -9.41
N PHE A 1064 -11.24 -24.58 -9.97
CA PHE A 1064 -11.44 -23.26 -9.36
C PHE A 1064 -12.91 -23.00 -9.08
N LEU A 1065 -13.23 -22.70 -7.83
CA LEU A 1065 -14.51 -22.14 -7.43
C LEU A 1065 -14.33 -20.67 -7.09
N VAL A 1066 -14.83 -19.79 -7.95
CA VAL A 1066 -14.73 -18.34 -7.81
C VAL A 1066 -16.04 -17.80 -7.24
N MET A 1067 -15.97 -17.09 -6.11
CA MET A 1067 -17.15 -16.48 -5.49
C MET A 1067 -16.86 -15.01 -5.15
N HIS A 1068 -17.86 -14.16 -5.36
CA HIS A 1068 -17.78 -12.78 -4.91
C HIS A 1068 -18.02 -12.65 -3.40
N LEU A 1069 -17.25 -11.75 -2.76
CA LEU A 1069 -17.29 -11.52 -1.32
C LEU A 1069 -18.70 -11.26 -0.78
N SER A 1070 -19.45 -10.35 -1.43
CA SER A 1070 -20.80 -10.01 -0.97
C SER A 1070 -21.78 -11.18 -1.08
N PHE A 1071 -21.54 -12.13 -1.99
CA PHE A 1071 -22.34 -13.34 -2.06
C PHE A 1071 -22.06 -14.27 -0.88
N ILE A 1072 -20.79 -14.42 -0.51
CA ILE A 1072 -20.38 -15.19 0.69
C ILE A 1072 -21.04 -14.60 1.95
N GLU A 1073 -20.99 -13.27 2.10
CA GLU A 1073 -21.63 -12.52 3.21
C GLU A 1073 -23.14 -12.80 3.30
N SER A 1074 -23.80 -12.97 2.16
CA SER A 1074 -25.23 -13.23 2.11
C SER A 1074 -25.63 -14.67 2.45
N ILE A 1075 -24.71 -15.64 2.32
CA ILE A 1075 -24.96 -17.05 2.59
C ILE A 1075 -24.80 -17.39 4.08
N LEU A 1076 -23.77 -16.86 4.75
CA LEU A 1076 -23.44 -17.18 6.15
C LEU A 1076 -24.65 -17.04 7.12
N PRO A 1077 -25.45 -15.95 7.09
CA PRO A 1077 -26.60 -15.76 7.99
C PRO A 1077 -27.78 -16.73 7.76
N SER A 1078 -27.80 -17.49 6.67
CA SER A 1078 -28.99 -18.29 6.27
C SER A 1078 -29.19 -19.60 7.07
N LYS A 1079 -28.16 -20.14 7.74
CA LYS A 1079 -28.24 -21.35 8.58
C LYS A 1079 -27.95 -21.12 10.06
N ILE A 1080 -27.13 -20.12 10.39
CA ILE A 1080 -26.74 -19.84 11.78
C ILE A 1080 -27.41 -18.52 12.17
N HIS A 1081 -28.63 -18.64 12.68
CA HIS A 1081 -29.48 -17.49 13.02
C HIS A 1081 -28.84 -16.56 14.09
N ASP A 1082 -27.90 -17.07 14.89
CA ASP A 1082 -27.19 -16.35 15.96
C ASP A 1082 -25.68 -16.15 15.70
N ILE A 1083 -25.24 -16.03 14.44
CA ILE A 1083 -23.88 -15.58 14.16
C ILE A 1083 -23.71 -14.14 14.67
N ALA A 1084 -22.74 -13.93 15.58
CA ALA A 1084 -22.37 -12.60 16.04
C ALA A 1084 -21.95 -11.73 14.85
N ALA A 1085 -22.22 -10.42 14.90
CA ALA A 1085 -21.94 -9.51 13.78
C ALA A 1085 -20.48 -9.59 13.29
N LYS A 1086 -19.54 -9.84 14.20
CA LYS A 1086 -18.11 -10.03 13.93
C LYS A 1086 -17.79 -11.30 13.11
N ASP A 1087 -18.62 -12.35 13.20
CA ASP A 1087 -18.37 -13.65 12.57
C ASP A 1087 -19.04 -13.77 11.19
N ARG A 1088 -19.89 -12.80 10.82
CA ARG A 1088 -20.49 -12.70 9.46
C ARG A 1088 -19.44 -12.48 8.38
N SER A 1089 -18.24 -12.07 8.77
CA SER A 1089 -17.10 -11.81 7.89
C SER A 1089 -16.00 -12.88 7.91
N ASN A 1090 -16.25 -14.02 8.55
CA ASN A 1090 -15.25 -15.07 8.69
C ASN A 1090 -15.25 -16.04 7.48
N VAL A 1091 -14.25 -15.92 6.60
CA VAL A 1091 -14.06 -16.82 5.45
C VAL A 1091 -13.80 -18.25 5.90
N GLY A 1092 -13.03 -18.43 6.97
CA GLY A 1092 -12.67 -19.74 7.49
C GLY A 1092 -13.92 -20.53 7.89
N LEU A 1093 -14.84 -19.87 8.58
CA LEU A 1093 -16.14 -20.44 8.93
C LEU A 1093 -16.97 -20.81 7.70
N PHE A 1094 -17.05 -19.92 6.69
CA PHE A 1094 -17.75 -20.22 5.45
C PHE A 1094 -17.17 -21.44 4.72
N ILE A 1095 -15.84 -21.53 4.64
CA ILE A 1095 -15.16 -22.67 4.01
C ILE A 1095 -15.50 -23.97 4.74
N LYS A 1096 -15.42 -23.96 6.08
CA LYS A 1096 -15.71 -25.11 6.92
C LYS A 1096 -17.14 -25.63 6.74
N GLU A 1097 -18.12 -24.73 6.75
CA GLU A 1097 -19.55 -25.08 6.75
C GLU A 1097 -20.14 -25.34 5.36
N TYR A 1098 -19.65 -24.67 4.31
CA TYR A 1098 -20.27 -24.73 2.97
C TYR A 1098 -19.37 -25.31 1.89
N ILE A 1099 -18.05 -25.03 1.93
CA ILE A 1099 -17.15 -25.44 0.85
C ILE A 1099 -16.62 -26.85 1.10
N MET A 1100 -16.08 -27.13 2.29
CA MET A 1100 -15.50 -28.44 2.60
C MET A 1100 -16.51 -29.61 2.46
N PRO A 1101 -17.78 -29.49 2.90
CA PRO A 1101 -18.77 -30.54 2.68
C PRO A 1101 -19.12 -30.75 1.20
N LEU A 1102 -18.93 -29.72 0.36
CA LEU A 1102 -19.25 -29.77 -1.06
C LEU A 1102 -18.13 -30.42 -1.90
N VAL A 1103 -16.87 -30.01 -1.67
CA VAL A 1103 -15.74 -30.39 -2.55
C VAL A 1103 -14.75 -31.37 -1.93
N GLY A 1104 -14.81 -31.58 -0.60
CA GLY A 1104 -13.86 -32.41 0.13
C GLY A 1104 -12.42 -31.87 0.12
N ARG A 1105 -11.47 -32.66 0.65
CA ARG A 1105 -10.03 -32.33 0.65
C ARG A 1105 -9.39 -32.91 -0.62
N ARG A 1106 -8.85 -32.04 -1.49
CA ARG A 1106 -8.15 -32.44 -2.72
C ARG A 1106 -7.08 -31.42 -3.11
N ASP A 1107 -5.95 -31.90 -3.63
CA ASP A 1107 -4.78 -31.06 -3.94
C ASP A 1107 -4.97 -30.17 -5.18
N ASN A 1108 -5.91 -30.53 -6.06
CA ASN A 1108 -6.21 -29.85 -7.32
C ASN A 1108 -7.43 -28.90 -7.24
N PHE A 1109 -7.81 -28.47 -6.04
CA PHE A 1109 -8.87 -27.50 -5.81
C PHE A 1109 -8.34 -26.17 -5.30
N PHE A 1110 -9.00 -25.10 -5.74
CA PHE A 1110 -8.72 -23.73 -5.37
C PHE A 1110 -10.03 -22.99 -5.12
N PHE A 1111 -10.14 -22.39 -3.94
CA PHE A 1111 -11.25 -21.49 -3.62
C PHE A 1111 -10.79 -20.05 -3.87
N VAL A 1112 -11.50 -19.33 -4.74
CA VAL A 1112 -11.10 -17.98 -5.16
C VAL A 1112 -12.13 -16.97 -4.69
N VAL A 1113 -11.74 -16.09 -3.79
CA VAL A 1113 -12.58 -14.97 -3.34
C VAL A 1113 -12.27 -13.75 -4.18
N THR A 1114 -13.30 -13.14 -4.76
CA THR A 1114 -13.18 -11.87 -5.47
C THR A 1114 -13.78 -10.73 -4.66
N THR A 1115 -13.10 -9.58 -4.63
CA THR A 1115 -13.57 -8.39 -3.90
C THR A 1115 -13.17 -7.09 -4.60
N GLY A 1116 -14.06 -6.10 -4.54
CA GLY A 1116 -13.81 -4.74 -5.02
C GLY A 1116 -13.44 -3.72 -3.94
N ARG A 1117 -13.51 -4.07 -2.64
CA ARG A 1117 -13.39 -3.08 -1.53
C ARG A 1117 -12.38 -3.44 -0.42
N GLY A 1118 -11.47 -4.39 -0.64
CA GLY A 1118 -10.25 -4.49 0.20
C GLY A 1118 -10.44 -4.72 1.69
N ARG A 1119 -11.45 -5.48 2.11
CA ARG A 1119 -11.66 -5.79 3.53
C ARG A 1119 -10.62 -6.80 4.02
N ASN A 1120 -9.57 -6.33 4.70
CA ASN A 1120 -8.46 -7.15 5.19
C ASN A 1120 -8.84 -8.12 6.32
N GLU A 1121 -9.90 -7.83 7.09
CA GLU A 1121 -10.39 -8.66 8.20
C GLU A 1121 -10.74 -10.11 7.80
N TRP A 1122 -11.15 -10.30 6.54
CA TRP A 1122 -11.52 -11.59 5.96
C TRP A 1122 -10.32 -12.51 5.74
N TRP A 1123 -9.13 -11.91 5.61
CA TRP A 1123 -7.89 -12.61 5.36
C TRP A 1123 -7.24 -13.04 6.66
N THR A 1124 -7.32 -12.17 7.66
CA THR A 1124 -6.78 -12.42 8.99
C THR A 1124 -7.52 -13.56 9.69
N SER A 1125 -8.79 -13.81 9.35
CA SER A 1125 -9.50 -14.97 9.91
C SER A 1125 -8.88 -16.31 9.48
N LEU A 1126 -8.21 -16.37 8.32
CA LEU A 1126 -7.49 -17.58 7.87
C LEU A 1126 -6.15 -17.77 8.60
N ASP A 1127 -5.68 -16.76 9.33
CA ASP A 1127 -4.47 -16.85 10.15
C ASP A 1127 -4.76 -17.42 11.55
N GLU A 1128 -6.05 -17.57 11.92
CA GLU A 1128 -6.47 -18.29 13.12
C GLU A 1128 -6.10 -19.78 13.02
N GLU A 1129 -5.67 -20.36 14.14
CA GLU A 1129 -5.12 -21.72 14.17
C GLU A 1129 -6.12 -22.79 13.69
N GLU A 1130 -7.42 -22.57 13.91
CA GLU A 1130 -8.51 -23.43 13.42
C GLU A 1130 -8.62 -23.46 11.88
N TYR A 1131 -8.32 -22.34 11.21
CA TYR A 1131 -8.56 -22.17 9.76
C TYR A 1131 -7.28 -22.17 8.91
N LYS A 1132 -6.11 -22.29 9.56
CA LYS A 1132 -4.79 -22.18 8.94
C LYS A 1132 -4.60 -23.11 7.74
N ASP A 1133 -5.17 -24.32 7.78
CA ASP A 1133 -5.11 -25.28 6.68
C ASP A 1133 -5.78 -24.78 5.39
N TYR A 1134 -6.83 -23.96 5.51
CA TYR A 1134 -7.58 -23.44 4.36
C TYR A 1134 -6.81 -22.38 3.57
N SER A 1135 -5.78 -21.76 4.18
CA SER A 1135 -4.88 -20.81 3.51
C SER A 1135 -4.08 -21.45 2.36
N THR A 1136 -3.96 -22.79 2.34
CA THR A 1136 -3.20 -23.54 1.34
C THR A 1136 -3.89 -23.68 -0.02
N PHE A 1137 -5.21 -23.47 -0.08
CA PHE A 1137 -5.99 -23.53 -1.34
C PHE A 1137 -6.88 -22.30 -1.56
N THR A 1138 -6.97 -21.41 -0.58
CA THR A 1138 -7.72 -20.15 -0.72
C THR A 1138 -6.87 -19.09 -1.40
N ILE A 1139 -7.40 -18.52 -2.46
CA ILE A 1139 -6.78 -17.50 -3.29
C ILE A 1139 -7.73 -16.30 -3.34
N PHE A 1140 -7.15 -15.12 -3.49
CA PHE A 1140 -7.93 -13.92 -3.72
C PHE A 1140 -7.52 -13.26 -5.02
N ARG A 1141 -8.51 -12.72 -5.73
CA ARG A 1141 -8.31 -12.08 -7.03
C ARG A 1141 -9.15 -10.80 -7.15
N ALA A 1142 -8.56 -9.82 -7.80
CA ALA A 1142 -9.25 -8.62 -8.24
C ALA A 1142 -10.33 -8.99 -9.27
N ILE A 1143 -11.58 -8.63 -9.00
CA ILE A 1143 -12.69 -8.89 -9.95
C ILE A 1143 -12.47 -8.14 -11.27
N GLU A 1144 -11.86 -6.95 -11.22
CA GLU A 1144 -11.66 -6.09 -12.38
C GLU A 1144 -10.79 -6.74 -13.45
N SER A 1145 -9.79 -7.52 -13.03
CA SER A 1145 -8.94 -8.31 -13.93
C SER A 1145 -9.77 -9.34 -14.70
N LEU A 1146 -10.68 -10.04 -14.02
CA LEU A 1146 -11.60 -11.01 -14.65
C LEU A 1146 -12.57 -10.32 -15.60
N LEU A 1147 -13.19 -9.21 -15.18
CA LEU A 1147 -14.14 -8.46 -16.02
C LEU A 1147 -13.46 -7.95 -17.30
N THR A 1148 -12.27 -7.36 -17.18
CA THR A 1148 -11.50 -6.86 -18.33
C THR A 1148 -11.13 -8.00 -19.29
N ALA A 1149 -10.75 -9.17 -18.77
CA ALA A 1149 -10.48 -10.34 -19.60
C ALA A 1149 -11.72 -10.80 -20.37
N ILE A 1150 -12.85 -10.90 -19.70
CA ILE A 1150 -14.12 -11.36 -20.28
C ILE A 1150 -14.59 -10.38 -21.37
N GLU A 1151 -14.61 -9.08 -21.09
CA GLU A 1151 -15.06 -8.06 -22.06
C GLU A 1151 -14.24 -8.10 -23.35
N ASN A 1152 -12.91 -8.22 -23.24
CA ASN A 1152 -12.03 -8.32 -24.40
C ASN A 1152 -12.34 -9.57 -25.24
N SER A 1153 -12.46 -10.73 -24.60
CA SER A 1153 -12.67 -12.00 -25.31
C SER A 1153 -14.08 -12.12 -25.90
N VAL A 1154 -15.11 -11.68 -25.17
CA VAL A 1154 -16.50 -11.66 -25.63
C VAL A 1154 -16.65 -10.67 -26.79
N GLY A 1155 -15.97 -9.52 -26.75
CA GLY A 1155 -15.93 -8.57 -27.87
C GLY A 1155 -15.31 -9.17 -29.14
N MET A 1156 -14.22 -9.93 -29.00
CA MET A 1156 -13.60 -10.67 -30.11
C MET A 1156 -14.47 -11.85 -30.60
N LYS A 1157 -15.33 -12.37 -29.71
CA LYS A 1157 -16.06 -13.65 -29.80
C LYS A 1157 -15.10 -14.77 -30.21
N ASP A 1158 -14.09 -14.95 -29.37
CA ASP A 1158 -13.09 -16.02 -29.44
C ASP A 1158 -13.14 -16.79 -28.12
N ASP A 1159 -13.54 -18.06 -28.19
CA ASP A 1159 -13.82 -18.89 -27.03
C ASP A 1159 -12.52 -19.37 -26.36
N ILE A 1160 -11.46 -19.60 -27.14
CA ILE A 1160 -10.14 -19.96 -26.63
C ILE A 1160 -9.53 -18.75 -25.91
N GLU A 1161 -9.68 -17.56 -26.48
CA GLU A 1161 -9.26 -16.30 -25.83
C GLU A 1161 -9.97 -16.10 -24.49
N LEU A 1162 -11.28 -16.36 -24.42
CA LEU A 1162 -12.07 -16.27 -23.19
C LEU A 1162 -11.54 -17.23 -22.14
N LYS A 1163 -11.40 -18.52 -22.51
CA LYS A 1163 -10.94 -19.56 -21.59
C LYS A 1163 -9.52 -19.29 -21.10
N TYR A 1164 -8.61 -18.99 -22.02
CA TYR A 1164 -7.21 -18.68 -21.74
C TYR A 1164 -7.10 -17.56 -20.72
N ARG A 1165 -7.70 -16.39 -20.98
CA ARG A 1165 -7.53 -15.22 -20.10
C ARG A 1165 -8.08 -15.45 -18.69
N ILE A 1166 -9.23 -16.11 -18.55
CA ILE A 1166 -9.77 -16.47 -17.23
C ILE A 1166 -8.80 -17.37 -16.49
N VAL A 1167 -8.36 -18.46 -17.12
CA VAL A 1167 -7.44 -19.43 -16.52
C VAL A 1167 -6.12 -18.77 -16.09
N LYS A 1168 -5.55 -17.92 -16.96
CA LYS A 1168 -4.29 -17.21 -16.67
C LYS A 1168 -4.39 -16.28 -15.46
N ILE A 1169 -5.49 -15.54 -15.33
CA ILE A 1169 -5.73 -14.69 -14.15
C ILE A 1169 -5.83 -15.51 -12.87
N LEU A 1170 -6.56 -16.63 -12.91
CA LEU A 1170 -6.71 -17.51 -11.74
C LEU A 1170 -5.37 -18.09 -11.31
N TYR A 1171 -4.54 -18.51 -12.26
CA TYR A 1171 -3.17 -18.98 -12.00
C TYR A 1171 -2.16 -17.87 -11.68
N GLY A 1172 -2.53 -16.58 -11.75
CA GLY A 1172 -1.62 -15.46 -11.48
C GLY A 1172 -0.50 -15.30 -12.51
N SER A 1173 -0.78 -15.60 -13.79
CA SER A 1173 0.23 -15.76 -14.84
C SER A 1173 0.01 -14.95 -16.12
#